data_AF-A0A8S4RJI0-F1
#
_entry.id   AF-A0A8S4RJI0-F1
#
_cell.length_a   1.000
_cell.length_b   1.000
_cell.length_c   1.000
_cell.angle_alpha   90.00
_cell.angle_beta   90.00
_cell.angle_gamma   90.00
#
_symmetry.space_group_name_H-M   'P 1'
#
loop_
_entity.id
_entity.type
_entity.pdbx_description
1 polymer ?
#
loop_
_entity_poly.entity_id
_entity_poly.type
_entity_poly.pdbx_seq_one_letter_code
_entity_poly.pdbx_strand_id
1 'polypeptide(L)'
;MSYLHKICRICTDLNPYYGVRFHHAQQLKSEIQRRHINKVLIANRGEIACRVMRTAKKLGIRTVAVFSEADKHAMHVEMADEAYHIGPAPSTQSYLNAAKILEVAKKSNSQAIHPGYGFLSENVEFCEKCAQEDVIFIGPPPPAIRDMGIKSTSKAIMSSAGVPIVRGYHGEDQSIEKLQAEAQKIGFPLMIKAIRGGGGKGMRIAMTEQEFLPQLESAKRESLKSFGNDSMLLEQYITDPRHVEVQVFADMHGNAVHLFERDCSVQRRHQKIIEEAPAPGLSEETRKALGEAAVRAAKAVGYVGAGTVEFILHRVSHEFHFMEMNTRLQVEHPITEMITGTDLVEWQLRIAAGEPLPVTQEEIIRRGHAVECRIYAEEPGAGFLPRAGTLHRLTQPTPEENVRVETGVREGQEVSVHYDPMIAKLVVWGRDRNEALAKTRRKLSEYQLIKSQDEALSNDSWKGISVPPTAWRPNYNLQKTVTLKFDDKDIKVTVKKESSPKAYSVKVNDGEWSPVEAYVKSTEQGLRLISKVDDKISNVGLMTHQHEIHIYDENGQTVVNVPPPKYQELSGDDATTSANSASSPTPGVLERILVNKGDTVVKGQPLFVVIAMKMEYVVRSPRDGVVDTIASFKQGDAVGKGAQVVLLKEDS
;
A
#
# COMPACT_ATOMS: atom_id res chain seq x y z
N MET A 1 -22.38 18.24 -56.03
CA MET A 1 -22.59 18.69 -54.64
C MET A 1 -23.99 18.40 -54.05
N SER A 2 -24.96 17.82 -54.77
CA SER A 2 -26.32 17.57 -54.21
C SER A 2 -26.61 16.13 -53.73
N TYR A 3 -25.72 15.15 -53.96
CA TYR A 3 -25.92 13.75 -53.57
C TYR A 3 -25.30 13.39 -52.21
N LEU A 4 -24.08 13.90 -51.91
CA LEU A 4 -23.42 13.68 -50.61
C LEU A 4 -24.17 14.34 -49.43
N HIS A 5 -24.82 15.48 -49.66
CA HIS A 5 -25.61 16.15 -48.62
C HIS A 5 -26.90 15.40 -48.23
N LYS A 6 -27.45 14.57 -49.13
CA LYS A 6 -28.62 13.73 -48.84
C LYS A 6 -28.26 12.46 -48.05
N ILE A 7 -27.08 11.88 -48.28
CA ILE A 7 -26.60 10.71 -47.52
C ILE A 7 -26.24 11.10 -46.09
N CYS A 8 -25.64 12.28 -45.88
CA CYS A 8 -25.28 12.76 -44.54
C CYS A 8 -26.50 12.94 -43.62
N ARG A 9 -27.66 13.32 -44.18
CA ARG A 9 -28.93 13.48 -43.45
C ARG A 9 -29.59 12.15 -43.08
N ILE A 10 -29.50 11.14 -43.95
CA ILE A 10 -30.07 9.81 -43.69
C ILE A 10 -29.27 9.07 -42.61
N CYS A 11 -27.96 9.30 -42.51
CA CYS A 11 -27.13 8.73 -41.44
C CYS A 11 -27.37 9.39 -40.07
N THR A 12 -27.94 10.61 -40.02
CA THR A 12 -28.29 11.28 -38.75
C THR A 12 -29.65 10.84 -38.22
N ASP A 13 -30.58 10.46 -39.10
CA ASP A 13 -31.97 10.13 -38.73
C ASP A 13 -32.21 8.65 -38.38
N LEU A 14 -31.21 7.76 -38.48
CA LEU A 14 -31.37 6.30 -38.30
C LEU A 14 -30.65 5.68 -37.09
N ASN A 15 -30.19 6.46 -36.10
CA ASN A 15 -29.55 5.88 -34.91
C ASN A 15 -30.10 6.42 -33.58
N PRO A 16 -31.13 5.77 -32.99
CA PRO A 16 -31.78 6.25 -31.77
C PRO A 16 -30.94 6.11 -30.49
N TYR A 17 -29.72 5.54 -30.54
CA TYR A 17 -28.90 5.31 -29.34
C TYR A 17 -27.83 6.38 -29.04
N TYR A 18 -27.54 7.31 -29.96
CA TYR A 18 -26.46 8.29 -29.79
C TYR A 18 -26.94 9.74 -29.54
N GLY A 19 -28.20 10.07 -29.83
CA GLY A 19 -28.74 11.44 -29.73
C GLY A 19 -29.08 11.91 -28.30
N VAL A 20 -29.19 11.01 -27.33
CA VAL A 20 -29.59 11.37 -25.95
C VAL A 20 -28.41 11.82 -25.08
N ARG A 21 -27.17 11.51 -25.47
CA ARG A 21 -25.98 11.83 -24.65
C ARG A 21 -25.39 13.23 -24.86
N PHE A 22 -25.60 13.86 -26.01
CA PHE A 22 -25.07 15.21 -26.28
C PHE A 22 -25.93 16.35 -25.70
N HIS A 23 -27.23 16.12 -25.47
CA HIS A 23 -28.09 17.14 -24.86
C HIS A 23 -27.84 17.32 -23.36
N HIS A 24 -27.36 16.29 -22.66
CA HIS A 24 -27.03 16.41 -21.23
C HIS A 24 -25.75 17.23 -21.00
N ALA A 25 -24.76 17.13 -21.90
CA ALA A 25 -23.54 17.93 -21.84
C ALA A 25 -23.78 19.42 -22.15
N GLN A 26 -24.78 19.76 -22.98
CA GLN A 26 -25.13 21.16 -23.25
C GLN A 26 -26.03 21.79 -22.17
N GLN A 27 -26.81 21.01 -21.43
CA GLN A 27 -27.60 21.50 -20.29
C GLN A 27 -26.77 21.75 -19.02
N LEU A 28 -25.55 21.21 -18.93
CA LEU A 28 -24.58 21.47 -17.86
C LEU A 28 -23.75 22.75 -18.06
N LYS A 29 -24.02 23.56 -19.11
CA LYS A 29 -23.61 24.97 -19.16
C LYS A 29 -24.52 25.87 -18.30
N SER A 30 -25.12 25.34 -17.24
CA SER A 30 -25.48 26.14 -16.08
C SER A 30 -24.19 26.75 -15.53
N GLU A 31 -24.17 28.05 -15.29
CA GLU A 31 -23.01 28.80 -14.78
C GLU A 31 -22.24 27.98 -13.73
N ILE A 32 -20.99 27.59 -14.03
CA ILE A 32 -20.11 26.94 -13.04
C ILE A 32 -19.90 27.96 -11.93
N GLN A 33 -20.68 27.82 -10.86
CA GLN A 33 -20.67 28.76 -9.76
C GLN A 33 -19.45 28.46 -8.90
N ARG A 34 -18.56 29.44 -8.73
CA ARG A 34 -17.47 29.32 -7.76
C ARG A 34 -18.06 29.09 -6.37
N ARG A 35 -17.65 28.01 -5.73
CA ARG A 35 -18.07 27.66 -4.37
C ARG A 35 -16.94 27.97 -3.40
N HIS A 36 -17.27 28.65 -2.31
CA HIS A 36 -16.27 28.99 -1.30
C HIS A 36 -16.07 27.84 -0.31
N ILE A 37 -14.89 27.23 -0.30
CA ILE A 37 -14.50 26.17 0.64
C ILE A 37 -13.66 26.78 1.75
N ASN A 38 -14.25 27.01 2.93
CA ASN A 38 -13.50 27.49 4.11
C ASN A 38 -13.34 26.45 5.21
N LYS A 39 -14.07 25.33 5.11
CA LYS A 39 -13.97 24.20 6.01
C LYS A 39 -14.17 22.90 5.24
N VAL A 40 -13.20 22.00 5.37
CA VAL A 40 -13.20 20.69 4.73
C VAL A 40 -13.19 19.57 5.78
N LEU A 41 -14.07 18.59 5.61
CA LEU A 41 -14.00 17.33 6.34
C LEU A 41 -13.12 16.35 5.59
N ILE A 42 -12.19 15.72 6.28
CA ILE A 42 -11.33 14.69 5.71
C ILE A 42 -11.90 13.33 6.10
N ALA A 43 -12.55 12.65 5.16
CA ALA A 43 -13.21 11.35 5.37
C ALA A 43 -12.20 10.19 5.26
N ASN A 44 -11.07 10.31 5.96
CA ASN A 44 -9.98 9.35 5.96
C ASN A 44 -9.15 9.46 7.26
N ARG A 45 -8.11 8.65 7.38
CA ARG A 45 -7.22 8.55 8.55
C ARG A 45 -5.74 8.49 8.15
N GLY A 46 -4.86 8.46 9.15
CA GLY A 46 -3.45 8.17 8.96
C GLY A 46 -2.74 9.24 8.12
N GLU A 47 -1.72 8.83 7.35
CA GLU A 47 -0.84 9.78 6.66
C GLU A 47 -1.58 10.67 5.67
N ILE A 48 -2.56 10.11 4.93
CA ILE A 48 -3.30 10.87 3.93
C ILE A 48 -4.18 11.95 4.55
N ALA A 49 -4.74 11.69 5.73
CA ALA A 49 -5.50 12.71 6.43
C ALA A 49 -4.58 13.88 6.84
N CYS A 50 -3.40 13.58 7.37
CA CYS A 50 -2.36 14.58 7.66
C CYS A 50 -1.91 15.32 6.39
N ARG A 51 -1.68 14.62 5.28
CA ARG A 51 -1.29 15.17 3.97
C ARG A 51 -2.30 16.20 3.47
N VAL A 52 -3.59 15.87 3.54
CA VAL A 52 -4.66 16.76 3.09
C VAL A 52 -4.77 17.98 4.01
N MET A 53 -4.71 17.76 5.32
CA MET A 53 -4.77 18.84 6.30
C MET A 53 -3.60 19.81 6.18
N ARG A 54 -2.39 19.35 5.86
CA ARG A 54 -1.22 20.22 5.66
C ARG A 54 -1.50 21.25 4.55
N THR A 55 -2.03 20.81 3.42
CA THR A 55 -2.37 21.70 2.30
C THR A 55 -3.57 22.57 2.61
N ALA A 56 -4.64 22.02 3.19
CA ALA A 56 -5.81 22.82 3.57
C ALA A 56 -5.43 23.97 4.52
N LYS A 57 -4.61 23.70 5.53
CA LYS A 57 -4.11 24.73 6.46
C LYS A 57 -3.21 25.76 5.79
N LYS A 58 -2.34 25.36 4.86
CA LYS A 58 -1.52 26.28 4.04
C LYS A 58 -2.41 27.26 3.25
N LEU A 59 -3.58 26.81 2.81
CA LEU A 59 -4.57 27.62 2.09
C LEU A 59 -5.53 28.40 3.01
N GLY A 60 -5.38 28.31 4.34
CA GLY A 60 -6.26 28.95 5.30
C GLY A 60 -7.65 28.29 5.45
N ILE A 61 -7.79 27.05 4.99
CA ILE A 61 -9.04 26.26 5.09
C ILE A 61 -9.04 25.49 6.41
N ARG A 62 -10.12 25.62 7.20
CA ARG A 62 -10.31 24.88 8.45
C ARG A 62 -10.49 23.39 8.19
N THR A 63 -9.92 22.54 9.03
CA THR A 63 -9.93 21.10 8.84
C THR A 63 -10.73 20.37 9.90
N VAL A 64 -11.54 19.40 9.46
CA VAL A 64 -12.32 18.51 10.32
C VAL A 64 -11.87 17.08 10.11
N ALA A 65 -11.36 16.44 11.17
CA ALA A 65 -11.07 15.00 11.19
C ALA A 65 -12.30 14.19 11.60
N VAL A 66 -12.34 12.95 11.13
CA VAL A 66 -13.17 11.89 11.72
C VAL A 66 -12.26 10.80 12.28
N PHE A 67 -12.72 10.12 13.34
CA PHE A 67 -11.95 9.04 13.95
C PHE A 67 -12.83 7.93 14.54
N SER A 68 -12.36 6.70 14.43
CA SER A 68 -12.90 5.56 15.17
C SER A 68 -12.36 5.52 16.60
N GLU A 69 -12.91 4.65 17.44
CA GLU A 69 -12.38 4.40 18.78
C GLU A 69 -10.87 4.08 18.80
N ALA A 70 -10.38 3.29 17.85
CA ALA A 70 -8.95 2.93 17.74
C ALA A 70 -8.05 4.11 17.32
N ASP A 71 -8.61 5.14 16.69
CA ASP A 71 -7.86 6.31 16.20
C ASP A 71 -7.98 7.53 17.11
N LYS A 72 -8.56 7.40 18.31
CA LYS A 72 -8.78 8.51 19.25
C LYS A 72 -7.53 9.37 19.52
N HIS A 73 -6.35 8.74 19.51
CA HIS A 73 -5.06 9.38 19.74
C HIS A 73 -4.19 9.46 18.47
N ALA A 74 -4.77 9.27 17.29
CA ALA A 74 -4.05 9.27 16.02
C ALA A 74 -3.55 10.68 15.65
N MET A 75 -2.50 10.74 14.82
CA MET A 75 -1.86 12.00 14.44
C MET A 75 -2.81 12.98 13.75
N HIS A 76 -3.68 12.48 12.87
CA HIS A 76 -4.61 13.33 12.12
C HIS A 76 -5.71 13.95 12.99
N VAL A 77 -6.05 13.30 14.11
CA VAL A 77 -7.06 13.80 15.06
C VAL A 77 -6.55 15.04 15.78
N GLU A 78 -5.32 14.99 16.29
CA GLU A 78 -4.69 16.14 16.95
C GLU A 78 -4.31 17.24 15.97
N MET A 79 -4.03 16.88 14.71
CA MET A 79 -3.68 17.84 13.67
C MET A 79 -4.88 18.67 13.20
N ALA A 80 -6.10 18.16 13.30
CA ALA A 80 -7.29 18.86 12.82
C ALA A 80 -7.73 20.01 13.74
N ASP A 81 -8.47 20.97 13.18
CA ASP A 81 -9.05 22.06 13.99
C ASP A 81 -10.28 21.57 14.77
N GLU A 82 -11.01 20.59 14.23
CA GLU A 82 -12.10 19.87 14.89
C GLU A 82 -11.98 18.38 14.59
N ALA A 83 -12.39 17.51 15.53
CA ALA A 83 -12.39 16.07 15.32
C ALA A 83 -13.64 15.41 15.91
N TYR A 84 -14.22 14.45 15.17
CA TYR A 84 -15.48 13.80 15.55
C TYR A 84 -15.37 12.28 15.55
N HIS A 85 -15.87 11.67 16.63
CA HIS A 85 -15.96 10.22 16.75
C HIS A 85 -17.07 9.65 15.84
N ILE A 86 -16.74 8.64 15.05
CA ILE A 86 -17.63 8.05 14.05
C ILE A 86 -17.95 6.56 14.29
N GLY A 87 -17.51 5.99 15.41
CA GLY A 87 -17.89 4.64 15.80
C GLY A 87 -16.70 3.73 16.16
N PRO A 88 -16.95 2.42 16.31
CA PRO A 88 -15.94 1.48 16.79
C PRO A 88 -14.82 1.26 15.76
N ALA A 89 -13.77 0.55 16.18
CA ALA A 89 -12.56 0.35 15.39
C ALA A 89 -12.75 -0.26 13.98
N PRO A 90 -13.64 -1.25 13.74
CA PRO A 90 -13.83 -1.81 12.40
C PRO A 90 -14.25 -0.76 11.38
N SER A 91 -13.54 -0.66 10.26
CA SER A 91 -13.80 0.37 9.24
C SER A 91 -15.20 0.30 8.64
N THR A 92 -15.80 -0.90 8.53
CA THR A 92 -17.18 -1.12 8.07
C THR A 92 -18.22 -0.44 8.95
N GLN A 93 -17.90 -0.20 10.22
CA GLN A 93 -18.79 0.44 11.19
C GLN A 93 -18.41 1.92 11.46
N SER A 94 -17.25 2.36 10.95
CA SER A 94 -16.72 3.71 11.12
C SER A 94 -16.44 4.39 9.77
N TYR A 95 -15.22 4.30 9.22
CA TYR A 95 -14.80 5.05 8.02
C TYR A 95 -15.58 4.73 6.73
N LEU A 96 -16.22 3.56 6.66
CA LEU A 96 -17.12 3.18 5.55
C LEU A 96 -18.59 3.51 5.84
N ASN A 97 -18.91 4.06 7.00
CA ASN A 97 -20.26 4.47 7.36
C ASN A 97 -20.58 5.85 6.75
N ALA A 98 -20.98 5.84 5.48
CA ALA A 98 -21.37 7.04 4.72
C ALA A 98 -22.36 7.96 5.45
N ALA A 99 -23.37 7.38 6.12
CA ALA A 99 -24.38 8.16 6.84
C ALA A 99 -23.76 8.94 8.00
N LYS A 100 -22.85 8.30 8.76
CA LYS A 100 -22.18 8.96 9.89
C LYS A 100 -21.24 10.07 9.43
N ILE A 101 -20.51 9.86 8.32
CA ILE A 101 -19.63 10.88 7.74
C ILE A 101 -20.44 12.12 7.32
N LEU A 102 -21.59 11.94 6.65
CA LEU A 102 -22.47 13.04 6.25
C LEU A 102 -23.10 13.76 7.44
N GLU A 103 -23.50 13.02 8.48
CA GLU A 103 -23.97 13.61 9.74
C GLU A 103 -22.90 14.54 10.34
N VAL A 104 -21.64 14.09 10.38
CA VAL A 104 -20.53 14.92 10.88
C VAL A 104 -20.30 16.13 9.99
N ALA A 105 -20.27 15.97 8.66
CA ALA A 105 -20.06 17.07 7.72
C ALA A 105 -21.09 18.20 7.93
N LYS A 106 -22.36 17.84 8.14
CA LYS A 106 -23.43 18.78 8.49
C LYS A 106 -23.19 19.41 9.86
N LYS A 107 -22.91 18.60 10.89
CA LYS A 107 -22.69 19.08 12.26
C LYS A 107 -21.51 20.05 12.38
N SER A 108 -20.43 19.82 11.64
CA SER A 108 -19.26 20.69 11.61
C SER A 108 -19.42 21.88 10.67
N ASN A 109 -20.50 21.94 9.88
CA ASN A 109 -20.72 22.91 8.80
C ASN A 109 -19.57 22.90 7.77
N SER A 110 -19.09 21.70 7.41
CA SER A 110 -18.08 21.55 6.36
C SER A 110 -18.74 21.70 4.98
N GLN A 111 -18.18 22.55 4.11
CA GLN A 111 -18.70 22.73 2.75
C GLN A 111 -18.28 21.61 1.81
N ALA A 112 -17.17 20.93 2.14
CA ALA A 112 -16.58 19.92 1.29
C ALA A 112 -16.09 18.72 2.09
N ILE A 113 -16.06 17.55 1.46
CA ILE A 113 -15.46 16.32 1.96
C ILE A 113 -14.32 15.92 1.04
N HIS A 114 -13.12 15.79 1.60
CA HIS A 114 -11.99 15.18 0.93
C HIS A 114 -11.90 13.70 1.32
N PRO A 115 -12.10 12.75 0.40
CA PRO A 115 -12.10 11.33 0.74
C PRO A 115 -10.69 10.74 0.88
N GLY A 116 -9.66 11.42 0.38
CA GLY A 116 -8.31 10.85 0.32
C GLY A 116 -8.27 9.71 -0.69
N TYR A 117 -7.79 8.55 -0.27
CA TYR A 117 -7.78 7.32 -1.06
C TYR A 117 -8.30 6.12 -0.26
N GLY A 118 -8.84 5.12 -0.94
CA GLY A 118 -9.53 4.01 -0.29
C GLY A 118 -10.79 4.48 0.46
N PHE A 119 -11.35 3.58 1.29
CA PHE A 119 -12.63 3.82 1.97
C PHE A 119 -13.73 4.25 1.00
N LEU A 120 -14.25 5.47 1.15
CA LEU A 120 -15.36 6.01 0.37
C LEU A 120 -14.91 6.80 -0.88
N SER A 121 -13.60 6.86 -1.20
CA SER A 121 -13.08 7.67 -2.31
C SER A 121 -13.59 7.29 -3.68
N GLU A 122 -13.97 6.02 -3.87
CA GLU A 122 -14.48 5.48 -5.14
C GLU A 122 -15.90 4.94 -4.97
N ASN A 123 -16.61 5.40 -3.93
CA ASN A 123 -17.99 4.98 -3.66
C ASN A 123 -18.97 5.94 -4.34
N VAL A 124 -19.59 5.47 -5.42
CA VAL A 124 -20.55 6.23 -6.24
C VAL A 124 -21.73 6.74 -5.41
N GLU A 125 -22.31 5.89 -4.58
CA GLU A 125 -23.49 6.20 -3.76
C GLU A 125 -23.19 7.29 -2.73
N PHE A 126 -21.98 7.27 -2.15
CA PHE A 126 -21.53 8.29 -1.22
C PHE A 126 -21.36 9.64 -1.92
N CYS A 127 -20.76 9.66 -3.12
CA CYS A 127 -20.62 10.86 -3.93
C CYS A 127 -22.00 11.47 -4.28
N GLU A 128 -22.96 10.62 -4.68
CA GLU A 128 -24.35 11.04 -4.97
C GLU A 128 -25.04 11.61 -3.72
N LYS A 129 -24.87 10.99 -2.56
CA LYS A 129 -25.41 11.51 -1.29
C LYS A 129 -24.77 12.83 -0.87
N CYS A 130 -23.46 13.03 -1.11
CA CYS A 130 -22.82 14.32 -0.87
C CYS A 130 -23.50 15.43 -1.69
N ALA A 131 -23.76 15.18 -2.98
CA ALA A 131 -24.44 16.13 -3.85
C ALA A 131 -25.90 16.42 -3.42
N GLN A 132 -26.64 15.39 -2.98
CA GLN A 132 -28.01 15.55 -2.45
C GLN A 132 -28.06 16.42 -1.19
N GLU A 133 -26.98 16.42 -0.41
CA GLU A 133 -26.86 17.15 0.86
C GLU A 133 -26.12 18.48 0.71
N ASP A 134 -25.90 18.93 -0.53
CA ASP A 134 -25.15 20.12 -0.91
C ASP A 134 -23.73 20.21 -0.31
N VAL A 135 -23.09 19.05 -0.13
CA VAL A 135 -21.70 18.93 0.29
C VAL A 135 -20.82 18.61 -0.92
N ILE A 136 -19.77 19.39 -1.14
CA ILE A 136 -18.86 19.18 -2.27
C ILE A 136 -18.03 17.92 -2.01
N PHE A 137 -18.16 16.93 -2.88
CA PHE A 137 -17.23 15.80 -2.92
C PHE A 137 -15.97 16.22 -3.69
N ILE A 138 -14.82 16.23 -3.02
CA ILE A 138 -13.54 16.60 -3.65
C ILE A 138 -12.98 15.37 -4.39
N GLY A 139 -13.43 15.19 -5.63
CA GLY A 139 -13.06 14.07 -6.49
C GLY A 139 -13.87 14.07 -7.79
N PRO A 140 -13.77 12.99 -8.57
CA PRO A 140 -14.51 12.86 -9.82
C PRO A 140 -16.03 12.74 -9.59
N PRO A 141 -16.84 13.07 -10.60
CA PRO A 141 -18.30 12.98 -10.50
C PRO A 141 -18.76 11.51 -10.48
N PRO A 142 -19.96 11.21 -9.94
CA PRO A 142 -20.47 9.83 -9.84
C PRO A 142 -20.45 9.01 -11.13
N PRO A 143 -20.80 9.57 -12.32
CA PRO A 143 -20.73 8.82 -13.58
C PRO A 143 -19.31 8.33 -13.90
N ALA A 144 -18.29 9.17 -13.69
CA ALA A 144 -16.90 8.80 -13.96
C ALA A 144 -16.42 7.66 -13.03
N ILE A 145 -16.77 7.72 -11.74
CA ILE A 145 -16.48 6.66 -10.77
C ILE A 145 -17.16 5.35 -11.19
N ARG A 146 -18.45 5.43 -11.56
CA ARG A 146 -19.26 4.27 -11.98
C ARG A 146 -18.72 3.61 -13.25
N ASP A 147 -18.39 4.42 -14.25
CA ASP A 147 -17.94 3.95 -15.57
C ASP A 147 -16.58 3.25 -15.47
N MET A 148 -15.69 3.74 -14.61
CA MET A 148 -14.36 3.16 -14.40
C MET A 148 -14.35 1.98 -13.42
N GLY A 149 -15.34 1.87 -12.54
CA GLY A 149 -15.45 0.75 -11.60
C GLY A 149 -15.83 -0.60 -12.24
N ILE A 150 -16.34 -0.61 -13.48
CA ILE A 150 -16.74 -1.83 -14.19
C ILE A 150 -15.77 -2.09 -15.36
N LYS A 151 -15.02 -3.20 -15.30
CA LYS A 151 -13.97 -3.54 -16.28
C LYS A 151 -14.44 -3.56 -17.74
N SER A 152 -15.61 -4.13 -18.02
CA SER A 152 -16.15 -4.19 -19.39
C SER A 152 -16.53 -2.80 -19.91
N THR A 153 -17.24 -2.03 -19.09
CA THR A 153 -17.63 -0.64 -19.40
C THR A 153 -16.40 0.24 -19.62
N SER A 154 -15.43 0.18 -18.71
CA SER A 154 -14.23 1.00 -18.80
C SER A 154 -13.44 0.71 -20.08
N LYS A 155 -13.25 -0.57 -20.42
CA LYS A 155 -12.58 -0.95 -21.67
C LYS A 155 -13.32 -0.52 -22.93
N ALA A 156 -14.64 -0.62 -22.95
CA ALA A 156 -15.45 -0.16 -24.09
C ALA A 156 -15.30 1.35 -24.29
N ILE A 157 -15.31 2.14 -23.21
CA ILE A 157 -15.09 3.59 -23.25
C ILE A 157 -13.67 3.89 -23.73
N MET A 158 -12.65 3.23 -23.16
CA MET A 158 -11.24 3.45 -23.53
C MET A 158 -10.95 3.11 -24.99
N SER A 159 -11.47 1.99 -25.47
CA SER A 159 -11.39 1.60 -26.89
C SER A 159 -12.01 2.68 -27.78
N SER A 160 -13.23 3.13 -27.45
CA SER A 160 -13.93 4.19 -28.19
C SER A 160 -13.19 5.53 -28.15
N ALA A 161 -12.42 5.79 -27.10
CA ALA A 161 -11.60 6.99 -26.92
C ALA A 161 -10.22 6.90 -27.60
N GLY A 162 -9.91 5.80 -28.30
CA GLY A 162 -8.61 5.59 -28.93
C GLY A 162 -7.46 5.44 -27.91
N VAL A 163 -7.78 4.91 -26.73
CA VAL A 163 -6.78 4.51 -25.74
C VAL A 163 -6.41 3.05 -26.02
N PRO A 164 -5.12 2.70 -26.19
CA PRO A 164 -4.72 1.33 -26.44
C PRO A 164 -5.21 0.40 -25.33
N ILE A 165 -5.93 -0.67 -25.67
CA ILE A 165 -6.38 -1.69 -24.72
C ILE A 165 -5.74 -3.04 -25.07
N VAL A 166 -5.53 -3.89 -24.06
CA VAL A 166 -5.03 -5.25 -24.29
C VAL A 166 -5.99 -5.98 -25.21
N ARG A 167 -5.46 -6.62 -26.26
CA ARG A 167 -6.25 -7.46 -27.16
C ARG A 167 -6.95 -8.54 -26.36
N GLY A 168 -8.26 -8.70 -26.55
CA GLY A 168 -9.03 -9.60 -25.73
C GLY A 168 -10.46 -9.77 -26.19
N TYR A 169 -11.14 -10.73 -25.55
CA TYR A 169 -12.56 -10.99 -25.70
C TYR A 169 -13.29 -10.61 -24.41
N HIS A 170 -14.31 -9.77 -24.55
CA HIS A 170 -15.10 -9.19 -23.46
C HIS A 170 -16.61 -9.31 -23.71
N GLY A 171 -17.02 -10.21 -24.60
CA GLY A 171 -18.41 -10.39 -25.00
C GLY A 171 -19.24 -11.21 -24.01
N GLU A 172 -20.55 -11.19 -24.21
CA GLU A 172 -21.53 -11.86 -23.34
C GLU A 172 -21.65 -13.37 -23.59
N ASP A 173 -21.17 -13.87 -24.73
CA ASP A 173 -21.20 -15.31 -25.03
C ASP A 173 -20.07 -16.03 -24.28
N GLN A 174 -20.49 -16.80 -23.26
CA GLN A 174 -19.61 -17.49 -22.31
C GLN A 174 -19.55 -19.01 -22.55
N SER A 175 -20.03 -19.47 -23.71
CA SER A 175 -19.91 -20.87 -24.14
C SER A 175 -18.43 -21.27 -24.28
N ILE A 176 -18.11 -22.52 -23.96
CA ILE A 176 -16.72 -23.01 -23.99
C ILE A 176 -16.18 -22.94 -25.42
N GLU A 177 -17.00 -23.29 -26.40
CA GLU A 177 -16.66 -23.28 -27.82
C GLU A 177 -16.31 -21.86 -28.29
N LYS A 178 -17.10 -20.85 -27.89
CA LYS A 178 -16.82 -19.46 -28.21
C LYS A 178 -15.54 -18.97 -27.55
N LEU A 179 -15.38 -19.23 -26.25
CA LEU A 179 -14.19 -18.82 -25.51
C LEU A 179 -12.92 -19.46 -26.07
N GLN A 180 -12.98 -20.72 -26.50
CA GLN A 180 -11.85 -21.41 -27.12
C GLN A 180 -11.51 -20.83 -28.51
N ALA A 181 -12.52 -20.54 -29.34
CA ALA A 181 -12.30 -19.89 -30.63
C ALA A 181 -11.68 -18.48 -30.48
N GLU A 182 -12.13 -17.71 -29.49
CA GLU A 182 -11.55 -16.39 -29.21
C GLU A 182 -10.14 -16.50 -28.61
N ALA A 183 -9.86 -17.50 -27.75
CA ALA A 183 -8.51 -17.77 -27.26
C ALA A 183 -7.52 -18.04 -28.40
N GLN A 184 -7.90 -18.87 -29.37
CA GLN A 184 -7.08 -19.13 -30.57
C GLN A 184 -6.86 -17.86 -31.40
N LYS A 185 -7.88 -17.01 -31.54
CA LYS A 185 -7.80 -15.75 -32.29
C LYS A 185 -6.90 -14.71 -31.60
N ILE A 186 -6.95 -14.62 -30.28
CA ILE A 186 -6.10 -13.72 -29.49
C ILE A 186 -4.64 -14.21 -29.51
N GLY A 187 -4.45 -15.53 -29.42
CA GLY A 187 -3.14 -16.18 -29.34
C GLY A 187 -2.64 -16.35 -27.91
N PHE A 188 -1.66 -17.24 -27.75
CA PHE A 188 -1.04 -17.58 -26.47
C PHE A 188 0.36 -16.94 -26.35
N PRO A 189 0.83 -16.59 -25.13
CA PRO A 189 0.17 -16.83 -23.83
C PRO A 189 -1.04 -15.91 -23.60
N LEU A 190 -2.04 -16.44 -22.89
CA LEU A 190 -3.34 -15.82 -22.66
C LEU A 190 -3.63 -15.73 -21.16
N MET A 191 -4.22 -14.62 -20.74
CA MET A 191 -4.74 -14.40 -19.39
C MET A 191 -6.26 -14.53 -19.40
N ILE A 192 -6.76 -15.37 -18.50
CA ILE A 192 -8.18 -15.58 -18.23
C ILE A 192 -8.50 -14.82 -16.95
N LYS A 193 -9.49 -13.94 -16.97
CA LYS A 193 -9.88 -13.11 -15.81
C LYS A 193 -11.38 -13.19 -15.56
N ALA A 194 -11.79 -13.29 -14.31
CA ALA A 194 -13.19 -13.08 -13.93
C ALA A 194 -13.66 -11.66 -14.27
N ILE A 195 -14.89 -11.52 -14.79
CA ILE A 195 -15.52 -10.22 -15.04
C ILE A 195 -15.71 -9.46 -13.72
N ARG A 196 -16.15 -10.16 -12.68
CA ARG A 196 -16.37 -9.61 -11.35
C ARG A 196 -15.19 -9.96 -10.43
N GLY A 197 -14.77 -9.00 -9.62
CA GLY A 197 -13.72 -9.19 -8.61
C GLY A 197 -12.43 -8.40 -8.85
N GLY A 198 -11.63 -8.29 -7.78
CA GLY A 198 -10.33 -7.62 -7.75
C GLY A 198 -9.27 -8.44 -6.98
N GLY A 199 -8.03 -7.96 -6.97
CA GLY A 199 -6.94 -8.58 -6.19
C GLY A 199 -6.44 -9.94 -6.71
N GLY A 200 -6.52 -10.20 -8.02
CA GLY A 200 -5.98 -11.42 -8.63
C GLY A 200 -6.83 -12.69 -8.50
N LYS A 201 -7.93 -12.66 -7.73
CA LYS A 201 -8.84 -13.79 -7.55
C LYS A 201 -9.57 -14.14 -8.87
N GLY A 202 -9.57 -15.41 -9.23
CA GLY A 202 -10.16 -15.89 -10.49
C GLY A 202 -9.35 -15.52 -11.74
N MET A 203 -8.05 -15.24 -11.60
CA MET A 203 -7.13 -15.05 -12.73
C MET A 203 -6.30 -16.31 -12.98
N ARG A 204 -6.15 -16.71 -14.24
CA ARG A 204 -5.30 -17.82 -14.67
C ARG A 204 -4.55 -17.47 -15.94
N ILE A 205 -3.37 -18.03 -16.09
CA ILE A 205 -2.56 -17.91 -17.30
C ILE A 205 -2.60 -19.25 -18.00
N ALA A 206 -2.93 -19.24 -19.29
CA ALA A 206 -2.73 -20.36 -20.19
C ALA A 206 -1.54 -20.02 -21.09
N MET A 207 -0.43 -20.77 -20.96
CA MET A 207 0.76 -20.54 -21.77
C MET A 207 0.62 -21.16 -23.16
N THR A 208 -0.20 -22.20 -23.27
CA THR A 208 -0.44 -22.97 -24.49
C THR A 208 -1.92 -23.24 -24.68
N GLU A 209 -2.31 -23.67 -25.88
CA GLU A 209 -3.69 -24.03 -26.20
C GLU A 209 -4.19 -25.20 -25.35
N GLN A 210 -3.34 -26.19 -25.10
CA GLN A 210 -3.70 -27.38 -24.31
C GLN A 210 -3.99 -27.02 -22.84
N GLU A 211 -3.39 -25.95 -22.32
CA GLU A 211 -3.63 -25.46 -20.96
C GLU A 211 -4.92 -24.65 -20.83
N PHE A 212 -5.49 -24.16 -21.93
CA PHE A 212 -6.60 -23.19 -21.88
C PHE A 212 -7.81 -23.71 -21.12
N LEU A 213 -8.34 -24.88 -21.48
CA LEU A 213 -9.57 -25.41 -20.90
C LEU A 213 -9.42 -25.73 -19.39
N PRO A 214 -8.36 -26.43 -18.93
CA PRO A 214 -8.12 -26.63 -17.50
C PRO A 214 -8.04 -25.32 -16.70
N GLN A 215 -7.39 -24.30 -17.28
CA GLN A 215 -7.24 -23.00 -16.62
C GLN A 215 -8.55 -22.22 -16.59
N LEU A 216 -9.36 -22.29 -17.65
CA LEU A 216 -10.68 -21.68 -17.72
C LEU A 216 -11.61 -22.26 -16.64
N GLU A 217 -11.69 -23.58 -16.51
CA GLU A 217 -12.51 -24.24 -15.49
C GLU A 217 -12.04 -23.90 -14.07
N SER A 218 -10.73 -23.83 -13.86
CA SER A 218 -10.13 -23.39 -12.59
C SER A 218 -10.55 -21.96 -12.23
N ALA A 219 -10.47 -21.03 -13.20
CA ALA A 219 -10.87 -19.65 -13.04
C ALA A 219 -12.38 -19.51 -12.75
N LYS A 220 -13.23 -20.22 -13.52
CA LYS A 220 -14.69 -20.23 -13.33
C LYS A 220 -15.09 -20.71 -11.93
N ARG A 221 -14.51 -21.80 -11.44
CA ARG A 221 -14.80 -22.32 -10.09
C ARG A 221 -14.41 -21.34 -8.99
N GLU A 222 -13.24 -20.72 -9.09
CA GLU A 222 -12.80 -19.73 -8.10
C GLU A 222 -13.68 -18.48 -8.11
N SER A 223 -14.03 -17.99 -9.30
CA SER A 223 -14.89 -16.82 -9.47
C SER A 223 -16.30 -17.07 -8.96
N LEU A 224 -16.88 -18.23 -9.28
CA LEU A 224 -18.20 -18.61 -8.78
C LEU A 224 -18.22 -18.69 -7.24
N LYS A 225 -17.18 -19.30 -6.65
CA LYS A 225 -17.03 -19.38 -5.19
C LYS A 225 -16.84 -18.01 -4.53
N SER A 226 -16.11 -17.11 -5.17
CA SER A 226 -15.72 -15.82 -4.56
C SER A 226 -16.73 -14.72 -4.81
N PHE A 227 -17.40 -14.73 -5.97
CA PHE A 227 -18.19 -13.61 -6.48
C PHE A 227 -19.58 -14.02 -6.98
N GLY A 228 -19.94 -15.31 -6.94
CA GLY A 228 -21.23 -15.80 -7.43
C GLY A 228 -21.43 -15.61 -8.94
N ASN A 229 -20.35 -15.44 -9.70
CA ASN A 229 -20.36 -15.20 -11.13
C ASN A 229 -19.21 -15.96 -11.79
N ASP A 230 -19.48 -16.70 -12.86
CA ASP A 230 -18.51 -17.50 -13.60
C ASP A 230 -18.16 -16.91 -14.99
N SER A 231 -18.58 -15.68 -15.26
CA SER A 231 -18.29 -15.01 -16.52
C SER A 231 -16.84 -14.57 -16.58
N MET A 232 -16.19 -14.78 -17.72
CA MET A 232 -14.76 -14.61 -17.94
C MET A 232 -14.47 -13.61 -19.07
N LEU A 233 -13.31 -12.98 -18.96
CA LEU A 233 -12.63 -12.18 -19.98
C LEU A 233 -11.38 -12.92 -20.41
N LEU A 234 -11.08 -12.87 -21.70
CA LEU A 234 -9.83 -13.37 -22.27
C LEU A 234 -8.98 -12.20 -22.72
N GLU A 235 -7.71 -12.18 -22.34
CA GLU A 235 -6.79 -11.10 -22.67
C GLU A 235 -5.44 -11.68 -23.06
N GLN A 236 -4.77 -11.05 -24.01
CA GLN A 236 -3.37 -11.37 -24.31
C GLN A 236 -2.52 -11.19 -23.04
N TYR A 237 -1.71 -12.19 -22.72
CA TYR A 237 -0.81 -12.11 -21.57
C TYR A 237 0.48 -11.38 -21.97
N ILE A 238 0.80 -10.32 -21.24
CA ILE A 238 2.07 -9.58 -21.39
C ILE A 238 3.11 -10.22 -20.47
N THR A 239 4.16 -10.80 -21.06
CA THR A 239 5.12 -11.66 -20.35
C THR A 239 6.14 -10.91 -19.51
N ASP A 240 6.60 -9.74 -19.95
CA ASP A 240 7.52 -8.86 -19.19
C ASP A 240 6.90 -7.46 -18.98
N PRO A 241 5.88 -7.36 -18.11
CA PRO A 241 5.17 -6.12 -17.88
C PRO A 241 5.90 -5.21 -16.89
N ARG A 242 5.85 -3.92 -17.16
CA ARG A 242 6.04 -2.83 -16.21
C ARG A 242 4.66 -2.24 -15.89
N HIS A 243 4.43 -1.94 -14.63
CA HIS A 243 3.25 -1.20 -14.19
C HIS A 243 3.60 0.29 -14.25
N VAL A 244 3.14 0.97 -15.30
CA VAL A 244 3.38 2.40 -15.51
C VAL A 244 2.05 3.12 -15.48
N GLU A 245 1.97 4.22 -14.75
CA GLU A 245 0.72 4.94 -14.56
C GLU A 245 0.91 6.44 -14.79
N VAL A 246 -0.13 7.12 -15.25
CA VAL A 246 -0.08 8.54 -15.57
C VAL A 246 -0.99 9.32 -14.64
N GLN A 247 -0.44 10.34 -13.98
CA GLN A 247 -1.23 11.28 -13.22
C GLN A 247 -2.02 12.17 -14.18
N VAL A 248 -3.34 12.23 -14.03
CA VAL A 248 -4.19 13.17 -14.75
C VAL A 248 -4.88 14.12 -13.78
N PHE A 249 -5.20 15.30 -14.29
CA PHE A 249 -6.00 16.29 -13.61
C PHE A 249 -6.99 16.90 -14.59
N ALA A 250 -8.24 17.02 -14.20
CA ALA A 250 -9.28 17.65 -15.00
C ALA A 250 -10.11 18.62 -14.17
N ASP A 251 -10.60 19.69 -14.79
CA ASP A 251 -11.47 20.67 -14.14
C ASP A 251 -12.93 20.55 -14.60
N MET A 252 -13.82 21.32 -13.96
CA MET A 252 -15.24 21.37 -14.32
C MET A 252 -15.50 22.09 -15.66
N HIS A 253 -14.47 22.69 -16.26
CA HIS A 253 -14.54 23.48 -17.50
C HIS A 253 -14.19 22.64 -18.74
N GLY A 254 -13.91 21.34 -18.56
CA GLY A 254 -13.57 20.41 -19.64
C GLY A 254 -12.09 20.40 -20.00
N ASN A 255 -11.24 21.11 -19.25
CA ASN A 255 -9.80 21.04 -19.43
C ASN A 255 -9.25 19.80 -18.71
N ALA A 256 -8.21 19.19 -19.28
CA ALA A 256 -7.50 18.09 -18.65
C ALA A 256 -6.03 18.08 -19.08
N VAL A 257 -5.15 17.77 -18.13
CA VAL A 257 -3.68 17.70 -18.28
C VAL A 257 -3.14 16.42 -17.65
N HIS A 258 -1.96 15.98 -18.08
CA HIS A 258 -1.18 14.95 -17.41
C HIS A 258 0.04 15.55 -16.68
N LEU A 259 0.38 14.99 -15.53
CA LEU A 259 1.56 15.35 -14.73
C LEU A 259 2.62 14.25 -14.77
N PHE A 260 2.93 13.81 -15.99
CA PHE A 260 3.84 12.70 -16.28
C PHE A 260 3.42 11.36 -15.65
N GLU A 261 4.29 10.37 -15.87
CA GLU A 261 4.10 8.99 -15.47
C GLU A 261 4.94 8.61 -14.26
N ARG A 262 4.50 7.56 -13.57
CA ARG A 262 5.19 6.87 -12.49
C ARG A 262 5.40 5.41 -12.88
N ASP A 263 6.52 4.83 -12.50
CA ASP A 263 6.74 3.40 -12.54
C ASP A 263 6.54 2.82 -11.14
N CYS A 264 5.57 1.91 -11.03
CA CYS A 264 5.21 1.23 -9.80
C CYS A 264 5.44 -0.28 -9.91
N SER A 265 6.37 -0.73 -10.75
CA SER A 265 6.57 -2.15 -11.05
C SER A 265 7.11 -2.95 -9.87
N VAL A 266 7.75 -2.31 -8.89
CA VAL A 266 8.26 -2.98 -7.68
C VAL A 266 7.11 -3.18 -6.69
N GLN A 267 6.45 -4.32 -6.85
CA GLN A 267 5.28 -4.71 -6.07
C GLN A 267 5.49 -6.08 -5.42
N ARG A 268 4.86 -6.30 -4.28
CA ARG A 268 4.81 -7.58 -3.59
C ARG A 268 3.35 -8.03 -3.50
N ARG A 269 2.99 -9.15 -4.15
CA ARG A 269 1.61 -9.69 -4.14
C ARG A 269 0.55 -8.62 -4.49
N HIS A 270 0.80 -7.84 -5.55
CA HIS A 270 -0.03 -6.73 -6.02
C HIS A 270 -0.10 -5.50 -5.09
N GLN A 271 0.78 -5.42 -4.08
CA GLN A 271 0.96 -4.24 -3.24
C GLN A 271 2.19 -3.46 -3.71
N LYS A 272 2.01 -2.19 -4.09
CA LYS A 272 3.12 -1.29 -4.47
C LYS A 272 4.03 -1.03 -3.27
N ILE A 273 5.35 -1.12 -3.46
CA ILE A 273 6.36 -0.97 -2.39
C ILE A 273 7.32 0.17 -2.67
N ILE A 274 7.83 0.22 -3.92
CA ILE A 274 8.68 1.29 -4.40
C ILE A 274 8.10 1.83 -5.71
N GLU A 275 7.96 3.14 -5.75
CA GLU A 275 7.46 3.88 -6.87
C GLU A 275 8.49 4.94 -7.27
N GLU A 276 8.60 5.22 -8.57
CA GLU A 276 9.51 6.25 -9.06
C GLU A 276 8.91 7.09 -10.19
N ALA A 277 9.26 8.38 -10.22
CA ALA A 277 8.83 9.31 -11.26
C ALA A 277 10.03 10.12 -11.76
N PRO A 278 10.20 10.30 -13.09
CA PRO A 278 9.48 9.63 -14.18
C PRO A 278 9.76 8.12 -14.25
N ALA A 279 9.03 7.41 -15.11
CA ALA A 279 9.35 6.01 -15.39
C ALA A 279 10.71 5.90 -16.13
N PRO A 280 11.65 5.06 -15.65
CA PRO A 280 12.98 4.97 -16.23
C PRO A 280 12.97 4.40 -17.65
N GLY A 281 13.89 4.87 -18.49
CA GLY A 281 14.14 4.29 -19.82
C GLY A 281 13.11 4.59 -20.92
N LEU A 282 12.06 5.38 -20.65
CA LEU A 282 11.09 5.76 -21.69
C LEU A 282 11.60 6.96 -22.49
N SER A 283 11.46 6.88 -23.82
CA SER A 283 11.70 8.02 -24.71
C SER A 283 10.63 9.11 -24.49
N GLU A 284 10.93 10.34 -24.90
CA GLU A 284 9.96 11.44 -24.79
C GLU A 284 8.73 11.22 -25.69
N GLU A 285 8.88 10.51 -26.81
CA GLU A 285 7.77 10.12 -27.69
C GLU A 285 6.82 9.16 -26.99
N THR A 286 7.34 8.10 -26.35
CA THR A 286 6.52 7.14 -25.59
C THR A 286 5.84 7.84 -24.41
N ARG A 287 6.57 8.71 -23.69
CA ARG A 287 6.03 9.48 -22.57
C ARG A 287 4.89 10.40 -22.99
N LYS A 288 5.07 11.11 -24.10
CA LYS A 288 4.01 11.94 -24.69
C LYS A 288 2.80 11.09 -25.09
N ALA A 289 3.02 9.95 -25.74
CA ALA A 289 1.93 9.05 -26.13
C ALA A 289 1.13 8.51 -24.93
N LEU A 290 1.81 8.13 -23.84
CA LEU A 290 1.20 7.74 -22.57
C LEU A 290 0.36 8.89 -21.98
N GLY A 291 0.96 10.08 -21.90
CA GLY A 291 0.31 11.28 -21.39
C GLY A 291 -0.96 11.65 -22.15
N GLU A 292 -0.88 11.71 -23.48
CA GLU A 292 -2.02 12.01 -24.34
C GLU A 292 -3.11 10.94 -24.27
N ALA A 293 -2.74 9.65 -24.19
CA ALA A 293 -3.69 8.57 -24.00
C ALA A 293 -4.43 8.70 -22.65
N ALA A 294 -3.73 9.05 -21.59
CA ALA A 294 -4.32 9.27 -20.27
C ALA A 294 -5.27 10.48 -20.25
N VAL A 295 -4.91 11.58 -20.92
CA VAL A 295 -5.79 12.76 -21.06
C VAL A 295 -7.04 12.41 -21.87
N ARG A 296 -6.92 11.62 -22.95
CA ARG A 296 -8.09 11.12 -23.70
C ARG A 296 -9.00 10.26 -22.82
N ALA A 297 -8.42 9.36 -22.01
CA ALA A 297 -9.16 8.55 -21.05
C ALA A 297 -9.97 9.41 -20.08
N ALA A 298 -9.34 10.41 -19.46
CA ALA A 298 -9.99 11.32 -18.53
C ALA A 298 -11.13 12.13 -19.19
N LYS A 299 -10.89 12.66 -20.40
CA LYS A 299 -11.92 13.40 -21.14
C LYS A 299 -13.10 12.53 -21.55
N ALA A 300 -12.86 11.27 -21.92
CA ALA A 300 -13.90 10.35 -22.38
C ALA A 300 -14.97 10.05 -21.31
N VAL A 301 -14.62 10.18 -20.03
CA VAL A 301 -15.51 9.90 -18.89
C VAL A 301 -16.00 11.18 -18.20
N GLY A 302 -15.67 12.36 -18.73
CA GLY A 302 -15.99 13.64 -18.08
C GLY A 302 -15.36 13.78 -16.69
N TYR A 303 -14.11 13.35 -16.56
CA TYR A 303 -13.41 13.30 -15.27
C TYR A 303 -13.22 14.70 -14.66
N VAL A 304 -13.16 14.79 -13.32
CA VAL A 304 -12.85 16.02 -12.56
C VAL A 304 -11.95 15.67 -11.38
N GLY A 305 -11.04 16.57 -11.02
CA GLY A 305 -10.09 16.39 -9.92
C GLY A 305 -8.88 15.54 -10.34
N ALA A 306 -8.22 14.95 -9.34
CA ALA A 306 -7.07 14.08 -9.53
C ALA A 306 -7.51 12.65 -9.90
N GLY A 307 -6.83 12.05 -10.87
CA GLY A 307 -7.03 10.65 -11.25
C GLY A 307 -5.74 10.02 -11.72
N THR A 308 -5.70 8.70 -11.82
CA THR A 308 -4.54 7.99 -12.36
C THR A 308 -4.98 6.93 -13.35
N VAL A 309 -4.41 6.99 -14.56
CA VAL A 309 -4.64 6.00 -15.60
C VAL A 309 -3.47 5.01 -15.55
N GLU A 310 -3.76 3.76 -15.22
CA GLU A 310 -2.76 2.70 -15.10
C GLU A 310 -2.61 1.94 -16.43
N PHE A 311 -1.37 1.73 -16.84
CA PHE A 311 -0.99 1.01 -18.05
C PHE A 311 -0.09 -0.18 -17.72
N ILE A 312 -0.28 -1.26 -18.49
CA ILE A 312 0.70 -2.32 -18.61
C ILE A 312 1.59 -1.97 -19.79
N LEU A 313 2.88 -1.73 -19.52
CA LEU A 313 3.89 -1.42 -20.52
C LEU A 313 4.81 -2.63 -20.70
N HIS A 314 5.00 -3.10 -21.92
CA HIS A 314 6.01 -4.13 -22.19
C HIS A 314 7.43 -3.55 -22.03
N ARG A 315 8.28 -4.18 -21.23
CA ARG A 315 9.61 -3.64 -20.84
C ARG A 315 10.50 -3.25 -22.02
N VAL A 316 10.54 -4.09 -23.08
CA VAL A 316 11.46 -3.91 -24.22
C VAL A 316 10.84 -3.08 -25.35
N SER A 317 9.68 -3.50 -25.86
CA SER A 317 9.01 -2.80 -26.98
C SER A 317 8.39 -1.46 -26.60
N HIS A 318 8.18 -1.20 -25.30
CA HIS A 318 7.44 -0.05 -24.78
C HIS A 318 6.00 0.08 -25.35
N GLU A 319 5.43 -1.01 -25.86
CA GLU A 319 4.01 -1.08 -26.17
C GLU A 319 3.22 -1.03 -24.86
N PHE A 320 2.25 -0.12 -24.75
CA PHE A 320 1.45 0.07 -23.55
C PHE A 320 -0.03 -0.17 -23.82
N HIS A 321 -0.71 -0.66 -22.79
CA HIS A 321 -2.13 -0.96 -22.83
C HIS A 321 -2.80 -0.53 -21.54
N PHE A 322 -3.95 0.10 -21.65
CA PHE A 322 -4.79 0.49 -20.53
C PHE A 322 -5.15 -0.73 -19.69
N MET A 323 -4.94 -0.59 -18.38
CA MET A 323 -5.31 -1.58 -17.38
C MET A 323 -6.58 -1.15 -16.67
N GLU A 324 -6.53 0.00 -16.01
CA GLU A 324 -7.66 0.60 -15.29
C GLU A 324 -7.43 2.10 -15.04
N MET A 325 -8.44 2.78 -14.52
CA MET A 325 -8.35 4.16 -14.07
C MET A 325 -8.80 4.25 -12.62
N ASN A 326 -7.90 4.64 -11.73
CA ASN A 326 -8.20 4.89 -10.33
C ASN A 326 -8.81 6.27 -10.18
N THR A 327 -10.03 6.32 -9.65
CA THR A 327 -10.88 7.52 -9.66
C THR A 327 -10.68 8.39 -8.41
N ARG A 328 -9.41 8.60 -8.06
CA ARG A 328 -8.97 9.23 -6.81
C ARG A 328 -7.52 9.73 -6.91
N LEU A 329 -7.08 10.45 -5.88
CA LEU A 329 -5.66 10.69 -5.63
C LEU A 329 -4.96 9.34 -5.38
N GLN A 330 -3.79 9.11 -5.99
CA GLN A 330 -2.98 7.93 -5.70
C GLN A 330 -2.11 8.11 -4.46
N VAL A 331 -1.73 7.00 -3.84
CA VAL A 331 -0.91 7.02 -2.61
C VAL A 331 0.45 7.66 -2.89
N GLU A 332 1.03 7.28 -4.02
CA GLU A 332 2.32 7.64 -4.61
C GLU A 332 2.29 8.97 -5.39
N HIS A 333 1.26 9.80 -5.22
CA HIS A 333 1.24 11.15 -5.80
C HIS A 333 2.43 12.05 -5.39
N PRO A 334 3.09 11.90 -4.21
CA PRO A 334 4.20 12.77 -3.84
C PRO A 334 5.38 12.74 -4.80
N ILE A 335 5.70 11.59 -5.44
CA ILE A 335 6.79 11.57 -6.44
C ILE A 335 6.46 12.38 -7.69
N THR A 336 5.18 12.45 -8.07
CA THR A 336 4.71 13.37 -9.13
C THR A 336 4.86 14.83 -8.69
N GLU A 337 4.50 15.15 -7.45
CA GLU A 337 4.68 16.49 -6.89
C GLU A 337 6.16 16.91 -6.88
N MET A 338 7.07 16.01 -6.47
CA MET A 338 8.50 16.29 -6.40
C MET A 338 9.13 16.59 -7.76
N ILE A 339 8.69 15.93 -8.84
CA ILE A 339 9.24 16.19 -10.19
C ILE A 339 8.58 17.35 -10.91
N THR A 340 7.38 17.77 -10.50
CA THR A 340 6.64 18.86 -11.15
C THR A 340 6.64 20.17 -10.36
N GLY A 341 6.93 20.11 -9.05
CA GLY A 341 6.79 21.25 -8.15
C GLY A 341 5.33 21.64 -7.86
N THR A 342 4.38 20.74 -8.10
CA THR A 342 2.95 20.98 -7.87
C THR A 342 2.48 20.48 -6.51
N ASP A 343 1.34 20.98 -6.03
CA ASP A 343 0.59 20.42 -4.90
C ASP A 343 -0.77 19.93 -5.43
N LEU A 344 -0.90 18.62 -5.57
CA LEU A 344 -2.07 17.99 -6.19
C LEU A 344 -3.30 18.10 -5.30
N VAL A 345 -3.13 18.11 -3.97
CA VAL A 345 -4.25 18.36 -3.04
C VAL A 345 -4.74 19.80 -3.15
N GLU A 346 -3.83 20.76 -3.36
CA GLU A 346 -4.19 22.16 -3.58
C GLU A 346 -5.03 22.29 -4.85
N TRP A 347 -4.62 21.64 -5.94
CA TRP A 347 -5.39 21.61 -7.18
C TRP A 347 -6.76 20.95 -6.98
N GLN A 348 -6.85 19.89 -6.17
CA GLN A 348 -8.13 19.22 -5.89
C GLN A 348 -9.10 20.17 -5.19
N LEU A 349 -8.62 20.94 -4.21
CA LEU A 349 -9.43 21.92 -3.48
C LEU A 349 -9.88 23.07 -4.38
N ARG A 350 -8.98 23.63 -5.20
CA ARG A 350 -9.29 24.72 -6.15
C ARG A 350 -10.32 24.28 -7.19
N ILE A 351 -10.13 23.11 -7.79
CA ILE A 351 -11.03 22.59 -8.83
C ILE A 351 -12.39 22.21 -8.24
N ALA A 352 -12.42 21.63 -7.03
CA ALA A 352 -13.67 21.37 -6.33
C ALA A 352 -14.43 22.68 -5.97
N ALA A 353 -13.71 23.79 -5.80
CA ALA A 353 -14.29 25.13 -5.65
C ALA A 353 -14.76 25.77 -6.98
N GLY A 354 -14.59 25.07 -8.11
CA GLY A 354 -14.98 25.53 -9.44
C GLY A 354 -13.92 26.36 -10.19
N GLU A 355 -12.69 26.44 -9.67
CA GLU A 355 -11.58 27.05 -10.39
C GLU A 355 -11.16 26.20 -11.60
N PRO A 356 -10.68 26.83 -12.70
CA PRO A 356 -10.04 26.10 -13.78
C PRO A 356 -8.67 25.54 -13.36
N LEU A 357 -8.10 24.65 -14.18
CA LEU A 357 -6.71 24.23 -14.03
C LEU A 357 -5.78 25.47 -13.99
N PRO A 358 -4.80 25.52 -13.08
CA PRO A 358 -3.97 26.71 -12.88
C PRO A 358 -2.90 26.89 -13.98
N VAL A 359 -2.60 25.85 -14.75
CA VAL A 359 -1.59 25.84 -15.81
C VAL A 359 -2.04 24.95 -16.99
N THR A 360 -1.50 25.20 -18.19
CA THR A 360 -1.70 24.36 -19.37
C THR A 360 -0.73 23.17 -19.40
N GLN A 361 -0.89 22.25 -20.36
CA GLN A 361 -0.02 21.07 -20.49
C GLN A 361 1.44 21.45 -20.74
N GLU A 362 1.68 22.51 -21.51
CA GLU A 362 3.01 22.98 -21.92
C GLU A 362 3.77 23.68 -20.79
N GLU A 363 3.05 24.20 -19.79
CA GLU A 363 3.61 24.86 -18.62
C GLU A 363 4.06 23.87 -17.53
N ILE A 364 3.65 22.59 -17.63
CA ILE A 364 4.01 21.54 -16.67
C ILE A 364 5.43 21.03 -17.00
N ILE A 365 6.40 21.42 -16.17
CA ILE A 365 7.81 21.10 -16.37
C ILE A 365 8.21 19.89 -15.51
N ARG A 366 8.81 18.87 -16.12
CA ARG A 366 9.47 17.75 -15.42
C ARG A 366 10.88 18.13 -14.98
N ARG A 367 11.23 17.85 -13.73
CA ARG A 367 12.55 18.12 -13.15
C ARG A 367 13.06 16.92 -12.34
N GLY A 368 14.30 16.53 -12.62
CA GLY A 368 14.99 15.47 -11.88
C GLY A 368 14.25 14.13 -11.86
N HIS A 369 14.41 13.42 -10.74
CA HIS A 369 13.85 12.10 -10.49
C HIS A 369 13.47 11.96 -9.02
N ALA A 370 12.34 11.33 -8.73
CA ALA A 370 11.86 11.07 -7.39
C ALA A 370 11.59 9.59 -7.18
N VAL A 371 11.87 9.10 -5.96
CA VAL A 371 11.62 7.73 -5.52
C VAL A 371 10.83 7.78 -4.22
N GLU A 372 9.79 6.98 -4.12
CA GLU A 372 9.01 6.75 -2.91
C GLU A 372 9.26 5.33 -2.39
N CYS A 373 9.33 5.21 -1.07
CA CYS A 373 9.31 3.93 -0.38
C CYS A 373 8.16 3.94 0.63
N ARG A 374 7.27 2.96 0.52
CA ARG A 374 6.24 2.73 1.53
C ARG A 374 6.84 2.03 2.74
N ILE A 375 6.72 2.65 3.90
CA ILE A 375 7.18 2.09 5.17
C ILE A 375 6.00 1.35 5.79
N TYR A 376 6.07 0.02 5.76
CA TYR A 376 5.05 -0.88 6.27
C TYR A 376 5.43 -1.46 7.64
N ALA A 377 4.45 -1.59 8.52
CA ALA A 377 4.53 -2.35 9.75
C ALA A 377 4.40 -3.87 9.48
N GLU A 378 5.34 -4.41 8.73
CA GLU A 378 5.39 -5.82 8.33
C GLU A 378 6.77 -6.40 8.60
N GLU A 379 6.85 -7.71 8.78
CA GLU A 379 8.09 -8.41 9.12
C GLU A 379 8.60 -9.25 7.95
N PRO A 380 9.65 -8.81 7.22
CA PRO A 380 10.17 -9.55 6.07
C PRO A 380 10.61 -10.97 6.39
N GLY A 381 11.29 -11.18 7.52
CA GLY A 381 11.77 -12.51 7.97
C GLY A 381 10.65 -13.51 8.24
N ALA A 382 9.46 -13.03 8.61
CA ALA A 382 8.26 -13.84 8.81
C ALA A 382 7.37 -13.91 7.56
N GLY A 383 7.92 -13.71 6.37
CA GLY A 383 7.17 -13.74 5.12
C GLY A 383 6.24 -12.54 4.93
N PHE A 384 6.62 -11.38 5.49
CA PHE A 384 5.89 -10.12 5.46
C PHE A 384 4.53 -10.15 6.18
N LEU A 385 4.47 -10.86 7.32
CA LEU A 385 3.29 -10.79 8.18
C LEU A 385 3.15 -9.38 8.78
N PRO A 386 1.95 -8.77 8.73
CA PRO A 386 1.68 -7.50 9.38
C PRO A 386 1.82 -7.64 10.89
N ARG A 387 2.38 -6.61 11.51
CA ARG A 387 2.59 -6.52 12.95
C ARG A 387 1.81 -5.32 13.46
N ALA A 388 0.79 -5.54 14.27
CA ALA A 388 0.15 -4.49 15.06
C ALA A 388 0.93 -4.22 16.36
N GLY A 389 0.58 -3.14 17.07
CA GLY A 389 1.14 -2.81 18.39
C GLY A 389 1.81 -1.43 18.44
N THR A 390 2.28 -1.07 19.64
CA THR A 390 2.85 0.23 19.98
C THR A 390 4.22 0.46 19.37
N LEU A 391 4.43 1.64 18.79
CA LEU A 391 5.72 2.10 18.25
C LEU A 391 6.57 2.68 19.38
N HIS A 392 7.27 1.85 20.16
CA HIS A 392 8.08 2.31 21.30
C HIS A 392 9.25 3.19 20.90
N ARG A 393 9.81 2.94 19.71
CA ARG A 393 10.70 3.89 19.05
C ARG A 393 10.30 4.08 17.61
N LEU A 394 10.28 5.35 17.21
CA LEU A 394 10.17 5.76 15.82
C LEU A 394 11.09 6.96 15.57
N THR A 395 12.27 6.69 15.02
CA THR A 395 13.10 7.73 14.39
C THR A 395 12.80 7.75 12.91
N GLN A 396 12.56 8.94 12.37
CA GLN A 396 12.29 9.17 10.95
C GLN A 396 13.37 10.10 10.39
N PRO A 397 13.65 10.02 9.07
CA PRO A 397 14.54 10.97 8.43
C PRO A 397 14.02 12.39 8.59
N THR A 398 14.93 13.32 8.84
CA THR A 398 14.55 14.74 8.94
C THR A 398 14.09 15.23 7.57
N PRO A 399 12.91 15.86 7.44
CA PRO A 399 12.48 16.47 6.20
C PRO A 399 13.46 17.57 5.75
N GLU A 400 13.78 17.57 4.47
CA GLU A 400 14.67 18.52 3.79
C GLU A 400 14.03 18.91 2.45
N GLU A 401 14.60 19.88 1.72
CA GLU A 401 14.08 20.30 0.41
C GLU A 401 13.87 19.12 -0.57
N ASN A 402 14.78 18.15 -0.55
CA ASN A 402 14.76 16.99 -1.44
C ASN A 402 14.33 15.69 -0.74
N VAL A 403 13.88 15.76 0.51
CA VAL A 403 13.47 14.60 1.32
C VAL A 403 12.20 14.93 2.07
N ARG A 404 11.16 14.17 1.76
CA ARG A 404 9.83 14.35 2.33
C ARG A 404 9.37 13.08 3.01
N VAL A 405 8.80 13.23 4.19
CA VAL A 405 8.25 12.13 4.99
C VAL A 405 6.76 12.37 5.20
N GLU A 406 5.94 11.55 4.58
CA GLU A 406 4.50 11.55 4.74
C GLU A 406 4.12 10.51 5.78
N THR A 407 3.86 10.92 7.02
CA THR A 407 3.57 10.02 8.15
C THR A 407 2.23 10.33 8.80
N GLY A 408 1.59 9.28 9.31
CA GLY A 408 0.36 9.34 10.11
C GLY A 408 0.56 8.84 11.53
N VAL A 409 1.80 8.50 11.91
CA VAL A 409 2.13 7.94 13.23
C VAL A 409 3.28 8.70 13.89
N ARG A 410 3.39 8.55 15.22
CA ARG A 410 4.51 9.05 16.01
C ARG A 410 5.00 7.99 17.00
N GLU A 411 6.18 8.23 17.59
CA GLU A 411 6.66 7.41 18.70
C GLU A 411 5.63 7.38 19.85
N GLY A 412 5.40 6.19 20.41
CA GLY A 412 4.41 5.92 21.45
C GLY A 412 3.00 5.62 20.93
N GLN A 413 2.69 5.81 19.63
CA GLN A 413 1.37 5.47 19.10
C GLN A 413 1.23 3.98 18.75
N GLU A 414 0.00 3.48 18.88
CA GLU A 414 -0.37 2.12 18.48
C GLU A 414 -0.70 2.04 16.99
N VAL A 415 -0.16 1.02 16.32
CA VAL A 415 -0.60 0.60 14.99
C VAL A 415 -1.64 -0.50 15.15
N SER A 416 -2.90 -0.17 14.91
CA SER A 416 -4.04 -1.08 15.08
C SER A 416 -4.09 -2.19 14.01
N VAL A 417 -4.60 -3.36 14.40
CA VAL A 417 -4.92 -4.49 13.50
C VAL A 417 -6.01 -4.17 12.46
N HIS A 418 -6.83 -3.15 12.73
CA HIS A 418 -8.04 -2.86 11.94
C HIS A 418 -7.76 -2.12 10.62
N TYR A 419 -6.54 -1.59 10.44
CA TYR A 419 -6.22 -0.70 9.32
C TYR A 419 -4.95 -1.12 8.58
N ASP A 420 -4.73 -0.47 7.43
CA ASP A 420 -3.56 -0.68 6.57
C ASP A 420 -2.23 -0.58 7.36
N PRO A 421 -1.24 -1.45 7.10
CA PRO A 421 0.03 -1.44 7.82
C PRO A 421 0.99 -0.33 7.41
N MET A 422 0.66 0.49 6.40
CA MET A 422 1.51 1.60 6.00
C MET A 422 1.53 2.67 7.09
N ILE A 423 2.71 2.94 7.63
CA ILE A 423 2.91 3.91 8.70
C ILE A 423 3.45 5.24 8.16
N ALA A 424 4.25 5.20 7.11
CA ALA A 424 4.82 6.38 6.47
C ALA A 424 5.17 6.13 5.00
N LYS A 425 5.44 7.21 4.27
CA LYS A 425 6.07 7.18 2.95
C LYS A 425 7.30 8.07 2.99
N LEU A 426 8.43 7.51 2.57
CA LEU A 426 9.67 8.26 2.37
C LEU A 426 9.77 8.63 0.89
N VAL A 427 9.81 9.93 0.60
CA VAL A 427 9.85 10.47 -0.77
C VAL A 427 11.14 11.25 -0.93
N VAL A 428 11.96 10.87 -1.89
CA VAL A 428 13.29 11.46 -2.09
C VAL A 428 13.48 11.87 -3.53
N TRP A 429 13.98 13.09 -3.74
CA TRP A 429 14.28 13.64 -5.04
C TRP A 429 15.80 13.80 -5.27
N GLY A 430 16.22 13.61 -6.52
CA GLY A 430 17.56 13.87 -7.01
C GLY A 430 17.55 14.48 -8.41
N ARG A 431 18.68 15.06 -8.82
CA ARG A 431 18.84 15.63 -10.18
C ARG A 431 18.72 14.57 -11.27
N ASP A 432 19.04 13.33 -10.94
CA ASP A 432 18.82 12.14 -11.75
C ASP A 432 18.44 10.95 -10.86
N ARG A 433 18.11 9.81 -11.49
CA ARG A 433 17.70 8.59 -10.82
C ARG A 433 18.78 8.02 -9.88
N ASN A 434 20.05 8.09 -10.26
CA ASN A 434 21.14 7.52 -9.46
C ASN A 434 21.30 8.32 -8.16
N GLU A 435 21.25 9.64 -8.26
CA GLU A 435 21.27 10.51 -7.09
C GLU A 435 20.06 10.29 -6.18
N ALA A 436 18.85 10.19 -6.74
CA ALA A 436 17.64 9.91 -5.98
C ALA A 436 17.76 8.60 -5.20
N LEU A 437 18.16 7.51 -5.88
CA LEU A 437 18.34 6.20 -5.25
C LEU A 437 19.44 6.19 -4.17
N ALA A 438 20.57 6.85 -4.42
CA ALA A 438 21.66 6.94 -3.44
C ALA A 438 21.20 7.69 -2.17
N LYS A 439 20.45 8.79 -2.34
CA LYS A 439 19.85 9.52 -1.23
C LYS A 439 18.79 8.69 -0.51
N THR A 440 17.93 7.96 -1.23
CA THR A 440 16.92 7.06 -0.65
C THR A 440 17.56 6.02 0.25
N ARG A 441 18.60 5.32 -0.22
CA ARG A 441 19.34 4.32 0.59
C ARG A 441 19.88 4.92 1.88
N ARG A 442 20.47 6.12 1.79
CA ARG A 442 20.98 6.83 2.97
C ARG A 442 19.86 7.23 3.93
N LYS A 443 18.72 7.71 3.43
CA LYS A 443 17.61 8.14 4.27
C LYS A 443 16.87 6.96 4.90
N LEU A 444 16.82 5.81 4.24
CA LEU A 444 16.27 4.59 4.85
C LEU A 444 17.05 4.14 6.09
N SER A 445 18.37 4.33 6.15
CA SER A 445 19.16 3.96 7.34
C SER A 445 18.97 4.91 8.53
N GLU A 446 18.29 6.04 8.35
CA GLU A 446 17.90 6.94 9.43
C GLU A 446 16.59 6.48 10.12
N TYR A 447 15.81 5.57 9.51
CA TYR A 447 14.64 4.99 10.15
C TYR A 447 15.05 4.00 11.25
N GLN A 448 14.54 4.22 12.47
CA GLN A 448 14.63 3.26 13.57
C GLN A 448 13.21 2.96 14.06
N LEU A 449 12.78 1.71 13.93
CA LEU A 449 11.44 1.25 14.28
C LEU A 449 11.54 0.07 15.25
N ILE A 450 10.91 0.20 16.42
CA ILE A 450 10.68 -0.92 17.36
C ILE A 450 9.22 -0.97 17.78
N LYS A 451 8.67 -2.18 17.73
CA LYS A 451 7.45 -2.58 18.43
C LYS A 451 7.84 -3.56 19.53
N SER A 452 7.35 -3.38 20.75
CA SER A 452 7.57 -4.37 21.80
C SER A 452 6.62 -5.54 21.58
N GLN A 453 7.09 -6.75 21.89
CA GLN A 453 6.25 -7.73 22.55
C GLN A 453 6.58 -7.63 24.04
N ASP A 454 5.63 -7.06 24.77
CA ASP A 454 5.47 -7.00 26.22
C ASP A 454 6.53 -6.28 27.09
N GLU A 455 5.99 -5.75 28.19
CA GLU A 455 6.67 -4.93 29.19
C GLU A 455 7.81 -5.68 29.90
N ALA A 456 8.91 -4.98 30.22
CA ALA A 456 9.91 -5.49 31.18
C ALA A 456 10.26 -4.42 32.21
N LEU A 457 10.09 -4.81 33.48
CA LEU A 457 10.38 -4.06 34.70
C LEU A 457 11.88 -3.85 34.95
N SER A 458 12.15 -2.91 35.88
CA SER A 458 13.45 -2.52 36.40
C SER A 458 14.29 -3.70 36.91
N ASN A 459 15.33 -4.09 36.17
CA ASN A 459 16.66 -4.43 36.69
C ASN A 459 17.55 -4.91 35.54
N ASP A 460 18.26 -3.96 34.94
CA ASP A 460 19.19 -4.22 33.85
C ASP A 460 20.53 -4.77 34.36
N SER A 461 21.00 -5.86 33.74
CA SER A 461 22.20 -6.62 34.13
C SER A 461 23.49 -6.18 33.43
N TRP A 462 23.47 -5.09 32.64
CA TRP A 462 24.65 -4.53 31.94
C TRP A 462 25.73 -3.89 32.84
N LYS A 463 25.69 -4.07 34.18
CA LYS A 463 26.67 -3.52 35.15
C LYS A 463 28.13 -4.03 34.99
N GLY A 464 28.46 -4.84 33.97
CA GLY A 464 29.80 -5.43 33.80
C GLY A 464 30.63 -4.96 32.59
N ILE A 465 30.02 -4.33 31.57
CA ILE A 465 30.74 -3.87 30.36
C ILE A 465 30.99 -2.36 30.37
N SER A 466 30.22 -1.62 31.18
CA SER A 466 30.31 -0.17 31.35
C SER A 466 31.07 0.27 32.61
N VAL A 467 31.69 -0.64 33.37
CA VAL A 467 32.43 -0.25 34.58
C VAL A 467 33.59 0.66 34.19
N PRO A 468 33.61 1.94 34.60
CA PRO A 468 34.82 2.72 34.53
C PRO A 468 35.86 1.98 35.39
N PRO A 469 37.05 1.68 34.88
CA PRO A 469 38.04 0.95 35.66
C PRO A 469 38.48 1.85 36.83
N THR A 470 37.90 1.64 38.00
CA THR A 470 38.35 2.29 39.24
C THR A 470 39.51 1.54 39.89
N ALA A 471 39.96 0.42 39.30
CA ALA A 471 41.16 -0.29 39.72
C ALA A 471 41.91 -0.90 38.52
N TRP A 472 43.14 -0.45 38.31
CA TRP A 472 44.10 -1.02 37.37
C TRP A 472 44.59 -2.38 37.90
N ARG A 473 44.41 -3.46 37.11
CA ARG A 473 44.98 -4.79 37.40
C ARG A 473 45.93 -5.18 36.27
N PRO A 474 47.25 -5.21 36.48
CA PRO A 474 48.18 -5.79 35.52
C PRO A 474 47.94 -7.30 35.48
N ASN A 475 47.77 -7.88 34.29
CA ASN A 475 47.57 -9.32 34.01
C ASN A 475 46.13 -9.85 33.90
N TYR A 476 45.11 -9.00 33.68
CA TYR A 476 43.75 -9.48 33.39
C TYR A 476 43.41 -9.34 31.89
N ASN A 477 43.36 -10.45 31.15
CA ASN A 477 42.83 -10.48 29.79
C ASN A 477 41.31 -10.52 29.84
N LEU A 478 40.66 -9.37 29.60
CA LEU A 478 39.21 -9.27 29.55
C LEU A 478 38.70 -9.85 28.22
N GLN A 479 38.46 -11.16 28.24
CA GLN A 479 37.83 -11.91 27.15
C GLN A 479 36.46 -12.40 27.59
N LYS A 480 35.45 -12.19 26.74
CA LYS A 480 34.09 -12.68 26.96
C LYS A 480 33.58 -13.36 25.71
N THR A 481 33.06 -14.58 25.86
CA THR A 481 32.31 -15.27 24.80
C THR A 481 30.82 -15.09 25.05
N VAL A 482 30.11 -14.65 24.02
CA VAL A 482 28.65 -14.53 24.00
C VAL A 482 28.14 -15.35 22.83
N THR A 483 27.20 -16.24 23.09
CA THR A 483 26.43 -16.87 22.01
C THR A 483 25.36 -15.88 21.60
N LEU A 484 25.40 -15.42 20.36
CA LEU A 484 24.40 -14.55 19.76
C LEU A 484 23.55 -15.38 18.81
N LYS A 485 22.24 -15.20 18.80
CA LYS A 485 21.37 -15.89 17.86
C LYS A 485 20.99 -14.93 16.72
N PHE A 486 21.33 -15.32 15.49
CA PHE A 486 21.08 -14.56 14.25
C PHE A 486 20.50 -15.51 13.19
N ASP A 487 19.33 -15.20 12.62
CA ASP A 487 18.59 -16.05 11.67
C ASP A 487 18.48 -17.53 12.14
N ASP A 488 18.07 -17.74 13.39
CA ASP A 488 17.97 -19.05 14.05
C ASP A 488 19.27 -19.85 14.18
N LYS A 489 20.42 -19.24 13.90
CA LYS A 489 21.75 -19.83 14.09
C LYS A 489 22.43 -19.25 15.31
N ASP A 490 23.02 -20.13 16.10
CA ASP A 490 23.90 -19.75 17.20
C ASP A 490 25.28 -19.37 16.66
N ILE A 491 25.69 -18.14 16.93
CA ILE A 491 26.98 -17.58 16.59
C ILE A 491 27.73 -17.30 17.89
N LYS A 492 28.80 -18.04 18.15
CA LYS A 492 29.66 -17.79 19.32
C LYS A 492 30.63 -16.65 19.04
N VAL A 493 30.34 -15.47 19.53
CA VAL A 493 31.23 -14.31 19.39
C VAL A 493 32.09 -14.17 20.64
N THR A 494 33.39 -14.31 20.48
CA THR A 494 34.37 -14.06 21.54
C THR A 494 35.02 -12.71 21.32
N VAL A 495 34.89 -11.81 22.28
CA VAL A 495 35.46 -10.47 22.25
C VAL A 495 36.57 -10.38 23.30
N LYS A 496 37.76 -9.97 22.89
CA LYS A 496 38.89 -9.66 23.74
C LYS A 496 39.15 -8.16 23.68
N LYS A 497 39.17 -7.49 24.83
CA LYS A 497 39.52 -6.06 24.89
C LYS A 497 41.03 -5.89 24.77
N GLU A 498 41.47 -5.01 23.88
CA GLU A 498 42.90 -4.70 23.68
C GLU A 498 43.30 -3.45 24.48
N SER A 499 44.59 -3.11 24.45
CA SER A 499 45.19 -2.04 25.27
C SER A 499 44.63 -0.63 25.00
N SER A 500 44.00 -0.41 23.83
CA SER A 500 43.38 0.87 23.48
C SER A 500 41.87 0.87 23.84
N PRO A 501 41.30 1.99 24.33
CA PRO A 501 39.92 2.05 24.81
C PRO A 501 38.85 1.62 23.79
N LYS A 502 39.14 1.74 22.49
CA LYS A 502 38.23 1.43 21.38
C LYS A 502 38.66 0.21 20.58
N ALA A 503 39.76 -0.46 20.95
CA ALA A 503 40.29 -1.59 20.21
C ALA A 503 39.91 -2.92 20.87
N TYR A 504 39.49 -3.85 20.03
CA TYR A 504 39.06 -5.17 20.38
C TYR A 504 39.67 -6.18 19.40
N SER A 505 39.81 -7.42 19.82
CA SER A 505 39.92 -8.56 18.90
C SER A 505 38.63 -9.36 19.02
N VAL A 506 38.04 -9.72 17.88
CA VAL A 506 36.78 -10.45 17.81
C VAL A 506 37.01 -11.75 17.06
N LYS A 507 36.53 -12.86 17.65
CA LYS A 507 36.52 -14.18 17.03
C LYS A 507 35.09 -14.66 16.89
N VAL A 508 34.68 -15.06 15.70
CA VAL A 508 33.34 -15.59 15.44
C VAL A 508 33.43 -17.11 15.25
N ASN A 509 32.68 -17.86 16.06
CA ASN A 509 32.78 -19.32 16.18
C ASN A 509 34.23 -19.76 16.43
N ASP A 510 34.71 -20.72 15.64
CA ASP A 510 36.10 -21.19 15.65
C ASP A 510 36.96 -20.53 14.56
N GLY A 511 36.52 -19.39 14.05
CA GLY A 511 37.27 -18.60 13.07
C GLY A 511 38.52 -17.94 13.64
N GLU A 512 39.19 -17.15 12.80
CA GLU A 512 40.37 -16.39 13.19
C GLU A 512 40.00 -15.13 14.00
N TRP A 513 40.97 -14.59 14.73
CA TRP A 513 40.82 -13.33 15.44
C TRP A 513 40.97 -12.16 14.49
N SER A 514 39.95 -11.32 14.38
CA SER A 514 39.99 -10.08 13.62
C SER A 514 40.16 -8.86 14.54
N PRO A 515 41.03 -7.90 14.20
CA PRO A 515 41.10 -6.64 14.90
C PRO A 515 39.86 -5.80 14.58
N VAL A 516 39.23 -5.25 15.62
CA VAL A 516 38.05 -4.41 15.52
C VAL A 516 38.25 -3.16 16.35
N GLU A 517 38.13 -1.98 15.73
CA GLU A 517 37.93 -0.75 16.49
C GLU A 517 36.43 -0.47 16.55
N ALA A 518 35.85 -0.22 17.72
CA ALA A 518 34.43 0.09 17.83
C ALA A 518 34.14 1.08 18.94
N TYR A 519 33.16 1.96 18.73
CA TYR A 519 32.61 2.80 19.79
C TYR A 519 31.18 3.22 19.45
N VAL A 520 30.39 3.45 20.50
CA VAL A 520 29.02 3.96 20.37
C VAL A 520 29.03 5.46 20.57
N LYS A 521 28.34 6.19 19.70
CA LYS A 521 28.14 7.63 19.79
C LYS A 521 26.64 7.93 19.87
N SER A 522 26.23 8.72 20.86
CA SER A 522 24.88 9.28 20.91
C SER A 522 24.76 10.47 19.95
N THR A 523 23.69 10.51 19.17
CA THR A 523 23.32 11.60 18.26
C THR A 523 21.85 11.96 18.45
N GLU A 524 21.41 13.06 17.84
CA GLU A 524 19.99 13.44 17.82
C GLU A 524 19.09 12.38 17.15
N GLN A 525 19.67 11.50 16.32
CA GLN A 525 18.99 10.39 15.62
C GLN A 525 19.10 9.05 16.37
N GLY A 526 19.53 9.05 17.64
CA GLY A 526 19.69 7.84 18.46
C GLY A 526 21.14 7.42 18.67
N LEU A 527 21.37 6.13 18.98
CA LEU A 527 22.73 5.60 19.18
C LEU A 527 23.29 5.12 17.84
N ARG A 528 24.56 5.43 17.58
CA ARG A 528 25.28 4.94 16.40
C ARG A 528 26.49 4.12 16.81
N LEU A 529 26.61 2.93 16.26
CA LEU A 529 27.81 2.10 16.37
C LEU A 529 28.74 2.43 15.21
N ILE A 530 29.92 2.96 15.55
CA ILE A 530 31.00 3.18 14.60
C ILE A 530 32.01 2.08 14.82
N SER A 531 32.21 1.24 13.81
CA SER A 531 33.17 0.14 13.85
C SER A 531 34.11 0.17 12.65
N LYS A 532 35.35 -0.26 12.85
CA LYS A 532 36.32 -0.59 11.81
C LYS A 532 36.66 -2.06 11.99
N VAL A 533 36.33 -2.86 10.99
CA VAL A 533 36.71 -4.28 10.91
C VAL A 533 37.54 -4.41 9.65
N ASP A 534 38.80 -4.83 9.81
CA ASP A 534 39.81 -4.80 8.75
C ASP A 534 39.91 -3.39 8.12
N ASP A 535 39.74 -3.27 6.80
CA ASP A 535 39.78 -1.99 6.08
C ASP A 535 38.41 -1.29 5.96
N LYS A 536 37.33 -1.89 6.47
CA LYS A 536 35.98 -1.37 6.34
C LYS A 536 35.55 -0.63 7.61
N ILE A 537 35.21 0.65 7.45
CA ILE A 537 34.54 1.45 8.49
C ILE A 537 33.03 1.43 8.25
N SER A 538 32.28 0.99 9.25
CA SER A 538 30.82 1.00 9.28
C SER A 538 30.32 2.00 10.30
N ASN A 539 29.17 2.60 10.01
CA ASN A 539 28.50 3.55 10.91
C ASN A 539 27.00 3.33 10.84
N VAL A 540 26.50 2.54 11.79
CA VAL A 540 25.16 1.95 11.75
C VAL A 540 24.32 2.43 12.94
N GLY A 541 23.01 2.50 12.77
CA GLY A 541 22.09 2.72 13.87
C GLY A 541 22.13 1.53 14.82
N LEU A 542 22.21 1.80 16.12
CA LEU A 542 22.25 0.77 17.15
C LEU A 542 21.11 1.00 18.14
N MET A 543 20.42 -0.05 18.50
CA MET A 543 19.41 0.01 19.55
C MET A 543 19.36 -1.30 20.33
N THR A 544 19.18 -1.20 21.64
CA THR A 544 19.04 -2.35 22.54
C THR A 544 17.66 -2.30 23.18
N HIS A 545 16.90 -3.39 23.08
CA HIS A 545 15.61 -3.55 23.74
C HIS A 545 15.50 -4.96 24.34
N GLN A 546 15.32 -5.06 25.67
CA GLN A 546 15.37 -6.32 26.40
C GLN A 546 16.62 -7.16 26.08
N HIS A 547 16.43 -8.31 25.43
CA HIS A 547 17.44 -9.28 25.01
C HIS A 547 17.80 -9.14 23.52
N GLU A 548 17.33 -8.12 22.83
CA GLU A 548 17.56 -7.90 21.42
C GLU A 548 18.47 -6.69 21.17
N ILE A 549 19.42 -6.86 20.25
CA ILE A 549 20.24 -5.80 19.68
C ILE A 549 19.78 -5.61 18.23
N HIS A 550 19.18 -4.46 17.94
CA HIS A 550 18.78 -4.07 16.59
C HIS A 550 19.86 -3.20 15.97
N ILE A 551 20.36 -3.64 14.81
CA ILE A 551 21.36 -2.95 14.02
C ILE A 551 20.68 -2.49 12.74
N TYR A 552 20.70 -1.19 12.48
CA TYR A 552 20.09 -0.56 11.31
C TYR A 552 21.19 -0.07 10.36
N ASP A 553 21.25 -0.64 9.16
CA ASP A 553 22.18 -0.23 8.12
C ASP A 553 21.46 0.04 6.79
N GLU A 554 22.23 0.18 5.71
CA GLU A 554 21.68 0.44 4.37
C GLU A 554 20.87 -0.73 3.77
N ASN A 555 20.99 -1.93 4.34
CA ASN A 555 20.27 -3.14 3.92
C ASN A 555 19.03 -3.41 4.79
N GLY A 556 18.77 -2.57 5.78
CA GLY A 556 17.60 -2.64 6.65
C GLY A 556 17.96 -2.95 8.10
N GLN A 557 17.10 -3.71 8.77
CA GLN A 557 17.25 -4.06 10.17
C GLN A 557 17.77 -5.50 10.30
N THR A 558 18.84 -5.64 11.07
CA THR A 558 19.34 -6.92 11.59
C THR A 558 19.02 -6.99 13.08
N VAL A 559 18.37 -8.06 13.52
CA VAL A 559 18.08 -8.31 14.93
C VAL A 559 18.99 -9.42 15.43
N VAL A 560 19.68 -9.17 16.54
CA VAL A 560 20.55 -10.13 17.20
C VAL A 560 20.02 -10.40 18.60
N ASN A 561 19.71 -11.65 18.89
CA ASN A 561 19.24 -12.07 20.20
C ASN A 561 20.43 -12.38 21.11
N VAL A 562 20.40 -11.80 22.30
CA VAL A 562 21.33 -12.01 23.40
C VAL A 562 20.64 -12.92 24.41
N PRO A 563 21.14 -14.14 24.66
CA PRO A 563 20.48 -15.08 25.55
C PRO A 563 20.31 -14.48 26.95
N PRO A 564 19.14 -14.69 27.60
CA PRO A 564 18.91 -14.24 28.96
C PRO A 564 19.91 -14.91 29.91
N PRO A 565 20.24 -14.29 31.05
CA PRO A 565 21.00 -14.93 32.11
C PRO A 565 20.33 -16.24 32.55
N LYS A 566 21.11 -17.30 32.76
CA LYS A 566 20.62 -18.65 33.16
C LYS A 566 19.66 -18.70 34.36
N TYR A 567 19.57 -17.65 35.17
CA TYR A 567 18.63 -17.58 36.30
C TYR A 567 17.23 -17.04 35.93
N GLN A 568 17.05 -16.53 34.70
CA GLN A 568 15.76 -16.06 34.16
C GLN A 568 15.07 -17.10 33.25
N GLU A 569 15.75 -18.19 32.85
CA GLU A 569 15.17 -19.29 32.04
C GLU A 569 14.09 -20.11 32.77
N LEU A 570 13.84 -19.87 34.06
CA LEU A 570 12.88 -20.63 34.88
C LEU A 570 11.41 -20.17 34.76
N SER A 571 11.12 -19.21 33.89
CA SER A 571 9.77 -18.73 33.64
C SER A 571 9.61 -18.44 32.15
N GLY A 572 9.31 -19.47 31.36
CA GLY A 572 9.10 -19.39 29.92
C GLY A 572 7.79 -20.06 29.51
N ASP A 573 6.83 -19.25 29.07
CA ASP A 573 5.77 -19.64 28.15
C ASP A 573 6.40 -19.94 26.79
N ASP A 574 6.49 -21.22 26.42
CA ASP A 574 6.82 -21.64 25.05
C ASP A 574 5.57 -22.22 24.40
N ALA A 575 4.97 -21.43 23.51
CA ALA A 575 3.93 -21.86 22.59
C ALA A 575 4.53 -22.80 21.55
N THR A 576 4.52 -24.10 21.86
CA THR A 576 4.67 -25.16 20.87
C THR A 576 3.46 -25.15 19.93
N THR A 577 3.70 -24.96 18.64
CA THR A 577 2.74 -25.21 17.57
C THR A 577 2.38 -26.70 17.60
N SER A 578 1.29 -27.06 18.27
CA SER A 578 0.84 -28.46 18.31
C SER A 578 0.40 -28.89 16.92
N ALA A 579 0.88 -30.06 16.46
CA ALA A 579 0.57 -30.64 15.14
C ALA A 579 -0.95 -30.90 14.90
N ASN A 580 -1.77 -30.67 15.93
CA ASN A 580 -3.21 -30.90 15.97
C ASN A 580 -4.04 -29.61 16.01
N SER A 581 -3.42 -28.43 15.99
CA SER A 581 -4.16 -27.16 16.00
C SER A 581 -3.79 -26.26 14.83
N ALA A 582 -4.80 -25.65 14.23
CA ALA A 582 -4.63 -24.56 13.27
C ALA A 582 -4.88 -23.24 13.98
N SER A 583 -3.79 -22.51 14.23
CA SER A 583 -3.77 -21.24 14.95
C SER A 583 -3.65 -20.05 14.01
N SER A 584 -4.18 -18.89 14.42
CA SER A 584 -4.01 -17.64 13.68
C SER A 584 -2.52 -17.24 13.63
N PRO A 585 -1.91 -17.06 12.45
CA PRO A 585 -0.48 -16.72 12.33
C PRO A 585 -0.18 -15.26 12.71
N THR A 586 -1.20 -14.40 12.72
CA THR A 586 -1.09 -12.97 13.02
C THR A 586 -2.33 -12.52 13.82
N PRO A 587 -2.24 -11.49 14.68
CA PRO A 587 -3.42 -10.85 15.24
C PRO A 587 -4.27 -10.23 14.12
N GLY A 588 -5.58 -10.45 14.14
CA GLY A 588 -6.48 -9.95 13.10
C GLY A 588 -7.95 -10.15 13.46
N VAL A 589 -8.83 -10.01 12.47
CA VAL A 589 -10.28 -10.22 12.60
C VAL A 589 -10.65 -11.51 11.90
N LEU A 590 -11.37 -12.41 12.57
CA LEU A 590 -11.85 -13.66 11.98
C LEU A 590 -12.97 -13.34 10.97
N GLU A 591 -12.69 -13.49 9.68
CA GLU A 591 -13.64 -13.18 8.62
C GLU A 591 -14.63 -14.32 8.38
N ARG A 592 -14.15 -15.56 8.34
CA ARG A 592 -15.02 -16.74 8.15
C ARG A 592 -14.30 -18.03 8.48
N ILE A 593 -15.09 -19.02 8.90
CA ILE A 593 -14.65 -20.40 9.08
C ILE A 593 -15.20 -21.21 7.89
N LEU A 594 -14.36 -22.04 7.29
CA LEU A 594 -14.62 -22.76 6.04
C LEU A 594 -14.93 -24.25 6.25
N VAL A 595 -14.85 -24.71 7.50
CA VAL A 595 -15.03 -26.11 7.91
C VAL A 595 -15.97 -26.17 9.10
N ASN A 596 -16.64 -27.30 9.26
CA ASN A 596 -17.49 -27.62 10.40
C ASN A 596 -16.83 -28.69 11.28
N LYS A 597 -17.31 -28.79 12.53
CA LYS A 597 -16.95 -29.91 13.40
C LYS A 597 -17.35 -31.24 12.74
N GLY A 598 -16.41 -32.17 12.67
CA GLY A 598 -16.57 -33.48 12.05
C GLY A 598 -16.12 -33.57 10.59
N ASP A 599 -15.75 -32.47 9.94
CA ASP A 599 -15.28 -32.48 8.55
C ASP A 599 -13.90 -33.15 8.44
N THR A 600 -13.75 -34.03 7.45
CA THR A 600 -12.43 -34.55 7.04
C THR A 600 -11.73 -33.51 6.17
N VAL A 601 -10.51 -33.15 6.54
CA VAL A 601 -9.69 -32.15 5.86
C VAL A 601 -8.36 -32.77 5.41
N VAL A 602 -7.86 -32.35 4.25
CA VAL A 602 -6.52 -32.73 3.77
C VAL A 602 -5.50 -31.64 4.07
N LYS A 603 -4.22 -31.99 4.14
CA LYS A 603 -3.10 -31.07 4.32
C LYS A 603 -3.15 -29.98 3.26
N GLY A 604 -3.04 -28.73 3.69
CA GLY A 604 -3.15 -27.56 2.82
C GLY A 604 -4.58 -27.14 2.49
N GLN A 605 -5.62 -27.86 2.94
CA GLN A 605 -7.02 -27.43 2.78
C GLN A 605 -7.29 -26.17 3.61
N PRO A 606 -7.91 -25.12 3.04
CA PRO A 606 -8.33 -23.94 3.79
C PRO A 606 -9.29 -24.29 4.94
N LEU A 607 -9.01 -23.78 6.14
CA LEU A 607 -9.81 -24.00 7.33
C LEU A 607 -10.59 -22.76 7.74
N PHE A 608 -9.93 -21.60 7.80
CA PHE A 608 -10.56 -20.33 8.14
C PHE A 608 -9.77 -19.15 7.54
N VAL A 609 -10.37 -17.97 7.54
CA VAL A 609 -9.78 -16.75 6.98
C VAL A 609 -9.73 -15.68 8.06
N VAL A 610 -8.56 -15.09 8.25
CA VAL A 610 -8.35 -13.93 9.13
C VAL A 610 -8.00 -12.73 8.26
N ILE A 611 -8.67 -11.60 8.48
CA ILE A 611 -8.29 -10.31 7.90
C ILE A 611 -7.46 -9.57 8.93
N ALA A 612 -6.18 -9.38 8.63
CA ALA A 612 -5.31 -8.54 9.42
C ALA A 612 -4.85 -7.38 8.55
N MET A 613 -5.07 -6.15 8.99
CA MET A 613 -4.53 -4.96 8.32
C MET A 613 -4.90 -4.86 6.83
N LYS A 614 -6.18 -5.12 6.50
CA LYS A 614 -6.75 -5.22 5.14
C LYS A 614 -6.20 -6.36 4.25
N MET A 615 -5.37 -7.24 4.79
CA MET A 615 -4.85 -8.41 4.10
C MET A 615 -5.59 -9.67 4.57
N GLU A 616 -6.05 -10.49 3.61
CA GLU A 616 -6.66 -11.79 3.89
C GLU A 616 -5.59 -12.87 4.07
N TYR A 617 -5.66 -13.60 5.18
CA TYR A 617 -4.82 -14.76 5.48
C TYR A 617 -5.69 -16.00 5.54
N VAL A 618 -5.50 -16.88 4.56
CA VAL A 618 -6.15 -18.20 4.54
C VAL A 618 -5.31 -19.16 5.36
N VAL A 619 -5.79 -19.53 6.54
CA VAL A 619 -5.16 -20.54 7.39
C VAL A 619 -5.56 -21.91 6.88
N ARG A 620 -4.55 -22.76 6.64
CA ARG A 620 -4.72 -24.07 5.99
C ARG A 620 -4.36 -25.19 6.96
N SER A 621 -4.94 -26.36 6.73
CA SER A 621 -4.71 -27.53 7.56
C SER A 621 -3.23 -27.94 7.52
N PRO A 622 -2.57 -28.13 8.68
CA PRO A 622 -1.16 -28.53 8.73
C PRO A 622 -0.95 -30.00 8.30
N ARG A 623 -2.02 -30.82 8.35
CA ARG A 623 -2.03 -32.25 7.99
C ARG A 623 -3.42 -32.72 7.56
N ASP A 624 -3.50 -33.96 7.10
CA ASP A 624 -4.77 -34.67 6.94
C ASP A 624 -5.36 -34.96 8.33
N GLY A 625 -6.68 -34.90 8.48
CA GLY A 625 -7.33 -35.18 9.76
C GLY A 625 -8.82 -34.89 9.76
N VAL A 626 -9.45 -35.06 10.93
CA VAL A 626 -10.87 -34.71 11.14
C VAL A 626 -10.96 -33.55 12.11
N VAL A 627 -11.77 -32.53 11.79
CA VAL A 627 -12.00 -31.39 12.67
C VAL A 627 -12.72 -31.84 13.93
N ASP A 628 -12.08 -31.72 15.08
CA ASP A 628 -12.64 -32.09 16.37
C ASP A 628 -13.49 -30.97 16.97
N THR A 629 -12.89 -29.77 17.08
CA THR A 629 -13.51 -28.63 17.75
C THR A 629 -13.15 -27.34 17.03
N ILE A 630 -14.13 -26.42 16.96
CA ILE A 630 -13.95 -25.05 16.49
C ILE A 630 -14.12 -24.15 17.70
N ALA A 631 -13.14 -23.29 17.97
CA ALA A 631 -13.17 -22.40 19.12
C ALA A 631 -14.35 -21.41 19.03
N SER A 632 -14.80 -20.88 20.18
CA SER A 632 -16.00 -20.05 20.31
C SER A 632 -15.87 -18.62 19.75
N PHE A 633 -15.07 -18.42 18.70
CA PHE A 633 -14.98 -17.16 17.98
C PHE A 633 -16.13 -17.06 16.97
N LYS A 634 -16.74 -15.88 16.89
CA LYS A 634 -17.73 -15.52 15.87
C LYS A 634 -17.05 -14.80 14.71
N GLN A 635 -17.70 -14.82 13.56
CA GLN A 635 -17.33 -13.95 12.44
C GLN A 635 -17.34 -12.49 12.91
N GLY A 636 -16.25 -11.78 12.64
CA GLY A 636 -16.03 -10.40 13.07
C GLY A 636 -15.26 -10.24 14.38
N ASP A 637 -14.98 -11.33 15.11
CA ASP A 637 -14.23 -11.27 16.37
C ASP A 637 -12.73 -11.04 16.13
N ALA A 638 -12.09 -10.31 17.03
CA ALA A 638 -10.64 -10.17 17.04
C ALA A 638 -9.98 -11.46 17.56
N VAL A 639 -9.01 -11.97 16.81
CA VAL A 639 -8.20 -13.14 17.15
C VAL A 639 -6.74 -12.74 17.32
N GLY A 640 -6.10 -13.19 18.41
CA GLY A 640 -4.69 -12.95 18.67
C GLY A 640 -3.75 -13.86 17.86
N LYS A 641 -2.45 -13.54 17.83
CA LYS A 641 -1.42 -14.44 17.30
C LYS A 641 -1.42 -15.73 18.11
N GLY A 642 -1.41 -16.89 17.44
CA GLY A 642 -1.42 -18.19 18.09
C GLY A 642 -2.80 -18.65 18.58
N ALA A 643 -3.85 -17.83 18.45
CA ALA A 643 -5.21 -18.23 18.84
C ALA A 643 -5.64 -19.46 18.03
N GLN A 644 -5.93 -20.56 18.72
CA GLN A 644 -6.39 -21.80 18.12
C GLN A 644 -7.85 -21.65 17.70
N VAL A 645 -8.11 -21.66 16.38
CA VAL A 645 -9.48 -21.51 15.85
C VAL A 645 -10.07 -22.87 15.48
N VAL A 646 -9.26 -23.77 14.91
CA VAL A 646 -9.67 -25.11 14.53
C VAL A 646 -8.72 -26.13 15.14
N LEU A 647 -9.26 -27.11 15.84
CA LEU A 647 -8.55 -28.26 16.42
C LEU A 647 -8.89 -29.51 15.62
N LEU A 648 -7.87 -30.28 15.24
CA LEU A 648 -8.00 -31.59 14.61
C LEU A 648 -7.92 -32.68 15.67
N LYS A 649 -8.64 -33.79 15.45
CA LYS A 649 -8.51 -34.99 16.30
C LYS A 649 -7.07 -35.47 16.29
N GLU A 650 -6.55 -35.84 17.46
CA GLU A 650 -5.25 -36.50 17.60
C GLU A 650 -5.18 -37.75 16.71
N ASP A 651 -4.05 -37.93 16.03
CA ASP A 651 -3.76 -39.18 15.34
C ASP A 651 -3.47 -40.23 16.42
N SER A 652 -4.35 -41.22 16.53
CA SER A 652 -4.18 -42.38 17.43
C SER A 652 -3.13 -43.36 16.94
#